data_AF-A0A9W8XRL7-F1
#
_entry.id   AF-A0A9W8XRL7-F1
#
_cell.length_a   1.000
_cell.length_b   1.000
_cell.length_c   1.000
_cell.angle_alpha   90.00
_cell.angle_beta   90.00
_cell.angle_gamma   90.00
#
_symmetry.space_group_name_H-M   'P 1'
#
loop_
_entity.id
_entity.type
_entity.pdbx_description
1 polymer ?
#
loop_
_entity_poly.entity_id
_entity_poly.type
_entity_poly.pdbx_seq_one_letter_code
_entity_poly.pdbx_strand_id
1 'polypeptide(L)'
;MYPWGDVSATITTWLLPVVGTLLQAPFESNAFRRTLLAITRWVGSPIASLSYVLWNIKVSAKGALMVDMAVPYDQVPDRKTDFGSVRDSMYLLLAMNQYTMKPTAMLREKEAEGLLRIVLFSKDLKLTDTDKTLRQMRRILAREVREMRRRGAVPVFVSIMWFLFAFALSIQAAFGVVGENRTAHDLALGCMLAWFPILIMATIVDRNPIAAEAIRKKLNALVDHVRHALRDERHRQEFIDSFSDQPNFKPFAHHIHDIAAKAEYMDNFFVDFAGQARVRWHYGAAHPILSDIENCYIAEKGRNWLANEREARTNLVLGPINDEGLVWFDIREFWQVAASVAIVLGSCGGAFILSFFTPTVGLGCRSGGYTIFFCISLGLMIMEMIVWLILSPYEIQELPWLARTHSRLQSNAFVHRLDDRRHDQWGYIKRRTSSIVRTTENYLIKIITRLVLIYPFKDKEATRDLVETLLDERAKALRDMSPQRKWEWFFFRPVESFNTVWLVYIVVAQTWGFYKTCDCVTSTWGGAGGYLDFGVQDVASKWVEPYWLTGTLLTSTVMGLSIFYITVEWCQQSFLSTEDYEDARQGLRMTRIYRHWTFFFRRLSRLFSRFTFNPMERVAVAIGLMKYPQKTLLWTKVHTHDPDIPIPGPSTPRPHGNPSIELSDFSTVRDDSQHSRHAYDTPAMAHSLFPPAIPQRRPRQDSDSSAARPSPSLLRQEYSSPSSSLSNRPSHDSSFSMSPLLQRPLEAHHHLARTGSTNSAVPDHDDRRSSGEEYGLASQVSPVRAGERSLFLDMGMSGMVQSRQGYARANSDPGSPPGVDALGIFLEGGNVDLERGERR
;
A
#
# COMPACT_ATOMS: atom_id res chain seq x y z
N MET A 1 29.21 20.20 18.13
CA MET A 1 28.11 19.24 18.40
C MET A 1 27.16 19.86 19.41
N TYR A 2 25.93 19.34 19.53
CA TYR A 2 25.01 19.72 20.61
C TYR A 2 25.32 18.98 21.93
N PRO A 3 24.92 19.54 23.10
CA PRO A 3 24.84 18.81 24.36
C PRO A 3 23.90 17.60 24.28
N TRP A 4 24.10 16.61 25.17
CA TRP A 4 23.25 15.41 25.20
C TRP A 4 21.76 15.72 25.48
N GLY A 5 21.46 16.78 26.24
CA GLY A 5 20.08 17.24 26.47
C GLY A 5 19.34 17.50 25.15
N ASP A 6 19.83 18.46 24.36
CA ASP A 6 19.34 18.80 23.02
C ASP A 6 19.24 17.56 22.11
N VAL A 7 20.30 16.74 22.05
CA VAL A 7 20.35 15.51 21.24
C VAL A 7 19.23 14.55 21.64
N SER A 8 19.05 14.32 22.94
CA SER A 8 18.02 13.42 23.46
C SER A 8 16.61 13.96 23.20
N ALA A 9 16.40 15.28 23.27
CA ALA A 9 15.12 15.92 22.97
C ALA A 9 14.74 15.76 21.49
N THR A 10 15.64 16.06 20.54
CA THR A 10 15.37 15.85 19.11
C THR A 10 15.14 14.35 18.80
N ILE A 11 15.81 13.43 19.50
CA ILE A 11 15.56 11.99 19.37
C ILE A 11 14.15 11.62 19.86
N THR A 12 13.70 12.09 21.02
CA THR A 12 12.38 11.75 21.55
C THR A 12 11.23 12.43 20.80
N THR A 13 11.43 13.66 20.32
CA THR A 13 10.42 14.46 19.61
C THR A 13 10.25 14.04 18.15
N TRP A 14 11.31 13.64 17.43
CA TRP A 14 11.22 13.31 15.99
C TRP A 14 11.65 11.91 15.62
N LEU A 15 12.79 11.44 16.15
CA LEU A 15 13.34 10.16 15.71
C LEU A 15 12.48 8.99 16.21
N LEU A 16 12.03 9.02 17.47
CA LEU A 16 11.13 7.99 18.01
C LEU A 16 9.74 7.97 17.34
N PRO A 17 9.04 9.10 17.07
CA PRO A 17 7.77 9.09 16.33
C PRO A 17 7.91 8.66 14.85
N VAL A 18 9.01 9.02 14.18
CA VAL A 18 9.27 8.57 12.80
C VAL A 18 9.64 7.09 12.75
N VAL A 19 10.43 6.58 13.70
CA VAL A 19 10.66 5.13 13.84
C VAL A 19 9.37 4.41 14.22
N GLY A 20 8.53 4.99 15.08
CA GLY A 20 7.21 4.45 15.46
C GLY A 20 6.27 4.31 14.26
N THR A 21 6.12 5.37 13.45
CA THR A 21 5.30 5.33 12.23
C THR A 21 5.89 4.38 11.18
N LEU A 22 7.23 4.32 11.04
CA LEU A 22 7.91 3.35 10.19
C LEU A 22 7.71 1.90 10.66
N LEU A 23 7.67 1.62 11.96
CA LEU A 23 7.41 0.28 12.49
C LEU A 23 5.97 -0.19 12.27
N GLN A 24 5.01 0.73 12.10
CA GLN A 24 3.65 0.42 11.65
C GLN A 24 3.52 0.29 10.12
N ALA A 25 4.60 0.54 9.37
CA ALA A 25 4.58 0.45 7.92
C ALA A 25 4.29 -1.00 7.44
N PRO A 26 3.69 -1.17 6.25
CA PRO A 26 3.16 -2.45 5.82
C PRO A 26 4.25 -3.39 5.28
N PHE A 27 5.01 -4.02 6.17
CA PHE A 27 6.11 -4.93 5.83
C PHE A 27 5.66 -6.32 5.37
N GLU A 28 6.43 -6.89 4.44
CA GLU A 28 6.31 -8.30 4.03
C GLU A 28 7.11 -9.19 5.00
N SER A 29 6.47 -10.21 5.58
CA SER A 29 7.15 -11.22 6.40
C SER A 29 8.11 -12.06 5.54
N ASN A 30 9.23 -12.48 6.13
CA ASN A 30 10.31 -13.26 5.50
C ASN A 30 11.00 -12.59 4.29
N ALA A 31 10.59 -11.38 3.87
CA ALA A 31 11.12 -10.69 2.69
C ALA A 31 11.87 -9.39 3.04
N PHE A 32 12.76 -9.43 4.05
CA PHE A 32 13.50 -8.27 4.56
C PHE A 32 14.10 -7.38 3.46
N ARG A 33 14.73 -7.96 2.43
CA ARG A 33 15.32 -7.21 1.30
C ARG A 33 14.28 -6.46 0.46
N ARG A 34 13.06 -7.01 0.27
CA ARG A 34 11.96 -6.32 -0.43
C ARG A 34 11.44 -5.16 0.41
N THR A 35 11.25 -5.40 1.71
CA THR A 35 10.88 -4.38 2.70
C THR A 35 11.90 -3.23 2.74
N LEU A 36 13.22 -3.52 2.79
CA LEU A 36 14.26 -2.49 2.81
C LEU A 36 14.27 -1.65 1.52
N LEU A 37 14.12 -2.29 0.35
CA LEU A 37 14.01 -1.60 -0.94
C LEU A 37 12.74 -0.73 -1.01
N ALA A 38 11.61 -1.19 -0.46
CA ALA A 38 10.38 -0.39 -0.37
C ALA A 38 10.58 0.86 0.49
N ILE A 39 11.21 0.74 1.67
CA ILE A 39 11.56 1.88 2.53
C ILE A 39 12.50 2.84 1.78
N THR A 40 13.51 2.33 1.08
CA THR A 40 14.45 3.14 0.28
C THR A 40 13.75 3.90 -0.85
N ARG A 41 12.71 3.34 -1.46
CA ARG A 41 11.87 4.04 -2.44
C ARG A 41 10.93 5.06 -1.80
N TRP A 42 10.28 4.71 -0.68
CA TRP A 42 9.40 5.61 0.07
C TRP A 42 10.13 6.86 0.59
N VAL A 43 11.38 6.69 1.05
CA VAL A 43 12.20 7.77 1.60
C VAL A 43 13.01 8.49 0.52
N GLY A 44 13.56 7.76 -0.46
CA GLY A 44 14.38 8.32 -1.53
C GLY A 44 13.60 8.95 -2.69
N SER A 45 12.35 8.54 -2.90
CA SER A 45 11.45 9.11 -3.90
C SER A 45 10.04 9.26 -3.33
N PRO A 46 9.84 10.16 -2.34
CA PRO A 46 8.57 10.31 -1.64
C PRO A 46 7.45 10.81 -2.56
N ILE A 47 7.77 11.68 -3.54
CA ILE A 47 6.80 12.21 -4.51
C ILE A 47 6.21 11.08 -5.36
N ALA A 48 7.06 10.27 -5.99
CA ALA A 48 6.60 9.15 -6.82
C ALA A 48 5.87 8.09 -5.98
N SER A 49 6.42 7.76 -4.80
CA SER A 49 5.80 6.83 -3.87
C SER A 49 4.39 7.27 -3.48
N LEU A 50 4.23 8.53 -3.09
CA LEU A 50 2.94 9.08 -2.71
C LEU A 50 1.97 9.17 -3.91
N SER A 51 2.43 9.45 -5.14
CA SER A 51 1.52 9.47 -6.30
C SER A 51 0.89 8.11 -6.61
N TYR A 52 1.65 7.00 -6.56
CA TYR A 52 1.08 5.65 -6.78
C TYR A 52 0.13 5.23 -5.65
N VAL A 53 0.37 5.69 -4.42
CA VAL A 53 -0.52 5.40 -3.29
C VAL A 53 -1.82 6.20 -3.41
N LEU A 54 -1.74 7.51 -3.70
CA LEU A 54 -2.91 8.36 -3.93
C LEU A 54 -3.73 7.90 -5.16
N TRP A 55 -3.07 7.34 -6.17
CA TRP A 55 -3.69 6.64 -7.30
C TRP A 55 -4.49 5.41 -6.85
N ASN A 56 -3.92 4.50 -6.06
CA ASN A 56 -4.65 3.34 -5.54
C ASN A 56 -5.86 3.77 -4.69
N ILE A 57 -5.75 4.88 -3.95
CA ILE A 57 -6.87 5.49 -3.21
C ILE A 57 -7.94 6.04 -4.17
N LYS A 58 -7.56 6.73 -5.27
CA LYS A 58 -8.49 7.19 -6.33
C LYS A 58 -9.24 6.02 -6.98
N VAL A 59 -8.54 4.93 -7.33
CA VAL A 59 -9.12 3.72 -7.93
C VAL A 59 -10.09 3.04 -6.94
N SER A 60 -9.72 2.98 -5.66
CA SER A 60 -10.59 2.46 -4.60
C SER A 60 -11.83 3.35 -4.37
N ALA A 61 -11.69 4.68 -4.46
CA ALA A 61 -12.79 5.64 -4.42
C ALA A 61 -13.77 5.45 -5.59
N LYS A 62 -13.24 5.18 -6.80
CA LYS A 62 -14.03 4.88 -8.01
C LYS A 62 -14.85 3.60 -7.84
N GLY A 63 -14.25 2.52 -7.36
CA GLY A 63 -14.98 1.28 -7.02
C GLY A 63 -16.07 1.51 -5.97
N ALA A 64 -15.78 2.26 -4.90
CA ALA A 64 -16.75 2.63 -3.87
C ALA A 64 -17.87 3.58 -4.37
N LEU A 65 -17.60 4.38 -5.40
CA LEU A 65 -18.61 5.20 -6.08
C LEU A 65 -19.56 4.32 -6.91
N MET A 66 -19.03 3.38 -7.69
CA MET A 66 -19.82 2.46 -8.50
C MET A 66 -20.78 1.62 -7.68
N VAL A 67 -20.31 1.06 -6.54
CA VAL A 67 -21.17 0.28 -5.64
C VAL A 67 -22.25 1.13 -4.99
N ASP A 68 -21.93 2.33 -4.47
CA ASP A 68 -22.94 3.26 -3.91
C ASP A 68 -24.08 3.54 -4.91
N MET A 69 -23.72 3.73 -6.19
CA MET A 69 -24.67 4.07 -7.25
C MET A 69 -25.34 2.88 -7.94
N ALA A 70 -25.01 1.63 -7.59
CA ALA A 70 -25.66 0.44 -8.12
C ALA A 70 -27.18 0.45 -7.90
N VAL A 71 -27.62 1.05 -6.79
CA VAL A 71 -29.02 0.98 -6.30
C VAL A 71 -29.54 2.38 -5.91
N PRO A 72 -30.85 2.53 -5.61
CA PRO A 72 -31.46 3.78 -5.19
C PRO A 72 -30.76 4.44 -4.00
N TYR A 73 -30.86 5.77 -3.88
CA TYR A 73 -30.18 6.52 -2.80
C TYR A 73 -30.70 6.12 -1.41
N ASP A 74 -32.01 5.88 -1.30
CA ASP A 74 -32.69 5.58 -0.04
C ASP A 74 -32.71 4.08 0.30
N GLN A 75 -32.55 3.20 -0.71
CA GLN A 75 -32.51 1.76 -0.51
C GLN A 75 -31.12 1.24 -0.11
N VAL A 76 -31.08 0.33 0.87
CA VAL A 76 -29.84 -0.30 1.35
C VAL A 76 -30.08 -1.83 1.43
N PRO A 77 -29.87 -2.58 0.32
CA PRO A 77 -30.28 -3.98 0.20
C PRO A 77 -29.60 -4.96 1.15
N ASP A 78 -30.21 -6.14 1.35
CA ASP A 78 -29.65 -7.26 2.14
C ASP A 78 -28.46 -7.95 1.44
N ARG A 79 -27.62 -8.65 2.22
CA ARG A 79 -26.45 -9.42 1.81
C ARG A 79 -26.73 -10.52 0.80
N LYS A 80 -27.95 -11.09 0.78
CA LYS A 80 -28.36 -12.10 -0.19
C LYS A 80 -28.69 -11.52 -1.56
N THR A 81 -28.93 -10.20 -1.66
CA THR A 81 -29.14 -9.52 -2.95
C THR A 81 -27.86 -9.38 -3.76
N ASP A 82 -28.01 -9.05 -5.04
CA ASP A 82 -26.89 -8.96 -5.97
C ASP A 82 -26.06 -7.68 -5.80
N PHE A 83 -26.58 -6.66 -5.09
CA PHE A 83 -25.76 -5.60 -4.51
C PHE A 83 -24.65 -6.17 -3.60
N GLY A 84 -24.97 -7.17 -2.76
CA GLY A 84 -23.97 -7.86 -1.94
C GLY A 84 -22.93 -8.61 -2.79
N SER A 85 -23.36 -9.19 -3.92
CA SER A 85 -22.46 -9.83 -4.89
C SER A 85 -21.51 -8.82 -5.54
N VAL A 86 -22.02 -7.67 -6.00
CA VAL A 86 -21.20 -6.61 -6.60
C VAL A 86 -20.26 -5.98 -5.57
N ARG A 87 -20.70 -5.75 -4.32
CA ARG A 87 -19.86 -5.25 -3.22
C ARG A 87 -18.65 -6.16 -2.95
N ASP A 88 -18.89 -7.46 -2.88
CA ASP A 88 -17.82 -8.46 -2.65
C ASP A 88 -16.89 -8.57 -3.87
N SER A 89 -17.43 -8.48 -5.08
CA SER A 89 -16.65 -8.56 -6.33
C SER A 89 -15.78 -7.33 -6.56
N MET A 90 -16.31 -6.12 -6.36
CA MET A 90 -15.53 -4.87 -6.42
C MET A 90 -14.45 -4.83 -5.34
N TYR A 91 -14.71 -5.34 -4.13
CA TYR A 91 -13.68 -5.42 -3.10
C TYR A 91 -12.55 -6.41 -3.47
N LEU A 92 -12.87 -7.54 -4.12
CA LEU A 92 -11.84 -8.44 -4.66
C LEU A 92 -11.04 -7.81 -5.80
N LEU A 93 -11.66 -7.02 -6.68
CA LEU A 93 -10.95 -6.27 -7.72
C LEU A 93 -9.93 -5.28 -7.11
N LEU A 94 -10.29 -4.59 -6.03
CA LEU A 94 -9.36 -3.73 -5.29
C LEU A 94 -8.26 -4.52 -4.55
N ALA A 95 -8.50 -5.78 -4.17
CA ALA A 95 -7.43 -6.66 -3.67
C ALA A 95 -6.49 -7.14 -4.79
N MET A 96 -7.04 -7.54 -5.95
CA MET A 96 -6.29 -7.92 -7.15
C MET A 96 -5.41 -6.77 -7.66
N ASN A 97 -5.87 -5.52 -7.52
CA ASN A 97 -5.11 -4.33 -7.93
C ASN A 97 -3.72 -4.22 -7.28
N GLN A 98 -3.48 -4.88 -6.14
CA GLN A 98 -2.23 -4.80 -5.41
C GLN A 98 -1.15 -5.80 -5.84
N TYR A 99 -1.38 -6.58 -6.90
CA TYR A 99 -0.42 -7.58 -7.38
C TYR A 99 -0.04 -7.35 -8.84
N THR A 100 1.24 -7.54 -9.18
CA THR A 100 1.69 -7.60 -10.57
C THR A 100 1.11 -8.84 -11.25
N MET A 101 0.72 -8.69 -12.51
CA MET A 101 0.29 -9.80 -13.35
C MET A 101 1.49 -10.52 -13.97
N LYS A 102 1.32 -11.81 -14.30
CA LYS A 102 2.35 -12.61 -14.98
C LYS A 102 2.63 -12.01 -16.38
N PRO A 103 3.89 -11.88 -16.81
CA PRO A 103 4.20 -11.31 -18.13
C PRO A 103 3.52 -12.03 -19.32
N THR A 104 3.22 -13.33 -19.21
CA THR A 104 2.47 -14.07 -20.25
C THR A 104 0.99 -13.68 -20.32
N ALA A 105 0.40 -13.20 -19.23
CA ALA A 105 -0.93 -12.61 -19.20
C ALA A 105 -0.90 -11.13 -19.65
N MET A 106 0.14 -10.37 -19.28
CA MET A 106 0.34 -9.01 -19.78
C MET A 106 0.60 -8.94 -21.29
N LEU A 107 1.12 -10.00 -21.93
CA LEU A 107 1.20 -10.07 -23.39
C LEU A 107 -0.14 -10.38 -24.08
N ARG A 108 -1.23 -10.54 -23.31
CA ARG A 108 -2.57 -10.94 -23.77
C ARG A 108 -3.65 -10.11 -23.07
N GLU A 109 -3.44 -8.79 -23.00
CA GLU A 109 -4.15 -7.91 -22.08
C GLU A 109 -5.67 -8.02 -22.17
N LYS A 110 -6.23 -8.04 -23.39
CA LYS A 110 -7.68 -8.16 -23.59
C LYS A 110 -8.28 -9.43 -23.01
N GLU A 111 -7.64 -10.59 -23.24
CA GLU A 111 -8.19 -11.86 -22.74
C GLU A 111 -7.87 -12.11 -21.27
N ALA A 112 -6.75 -11.56 -20.78
CA ALA A 112 -6.45 -11.52 -19.35
C ALA A 112 -7.48 -10.67 -18.60
N GLU A 113 -7.91 -9.53 -19.18
CA GLU A 113 -8.98 -8.71 -18.60
C GLU A 113 -10.34 -9.40 -18.70
N GLY A 114 -10.70 -9.96 -19.86
CA GLY A 114 -11.94 -10.71 -20.04
C GLY A 114 -12.08 -11.86 -19.03
N LEU A 115 -10.99 -12.61 -18.80
CA LEU A 115 -10.93 -13.64 -17.75
C LEU A 115 -11.22 -13.03 -16.35
N LEU A 116 -10.62 -11.89 -16.00
CA LEU A 116 -10.89 -11.21 -14.73
C LEU A 116 -12.35 -10.70 -14.64
N ARG A 117 -12.92 -10.14 -15.72
CA ARG A 117 -14.33 -9.72 -15.75
C ARG A 117 -15.27 -10.91 -15.51
N ILE A 118 -15.00 -12.08 -16.09
CA ILE A 118 -15.73 -13.33 -15.81
C ILE A 118 -15.57 -13.74 -14.34
N VAL A 119 -14.33 -13.85 -13.85
CA VAL A 119 -14.02 -14.19 -12.44
C VAL A 119 -14.80 -13.31 -11.46
N LEU A 120 -14.90 -12.01 -11.73
CA LEU A 120 -15.47 -11.01 -10.84
C LEU A 120 -16.98 -10.85 -10.98
N PHE A 121 -17.55 -10.85 -12.19
CA PHE A 121 -18.95 -10.46 -12.40
C PHE A 121 -19.88 -11.58 -12.87
N SER A 122 -19.35 -12.72 -13.35
CA SER A 122 -20.17 -13.88 -13.70
C SER A 122 -20.92 -14.46 -12.48
N LYS A 123 -22.15 -14.94 -12.71
CA LYS A 123 -23.03 -15.60 -11.73
C LYS A 123 -23.24 -17.08 -12.08
N ASP A 124 -23.22 -17.38 -13.38
CA ASP A 124 -23.85 -18.55 -13.99
C ASP A 124 -22.83 -19.62 -14.43
N LEU A 125 -21.54 -19.26 -14.46
CA LEU A 125 -20.44 -20.21 -14.65
C LEU A 125 -20.35 -21.15 -13.43
N LYS A 126 -20.79 -22.40 -13.64
CA LYS A 126 -20.55 -23.54 -12.75
C LYS A 126 -19.04 -23.84 -12.72
N LEU A 127 -18.51 -24.28 -11.59
CA LEU A 127 -17.09 -24.61 -11.44
C LEU A 127 -16.89 -26.14 -11.50
N THR A 128 -15.87 -26.58 -12.23
CA THR A 128 -15.50 -28.00 -12.38
C THR A 128 -14.89 -28.60 -11.12
N ASP A 129 -14.14 -27.79 -10.37
CA ASP A 129 -13.23 -28.27 -9.33
C ASP A 129 -13.87 -28.29 -7.92
N THR A 130 -15.11 -27.80 -7.77
CA THR A 130 -15.76 -27.65 -6.45
C THR A 130 -17.28 -27.49 -6.56
N ASP A 131 -18.01 -28.06 -5.59
CA ASP A 131 -19.47 -27.94 -5.47
C ASP A 131 -19.97 -26.51 -5.16
N LYS A 132 -19.05 -25.57 -4.95
CA LYS A 132 -19.35 -24.18 -4.58
C LYS A 132 -19.49 -23.31 -5.83
N THR A 133 -20.60 -22.60 -5.94
CA THR A 133 -20.80 -21.59 -6.98
C THR A 133 -19.72 -20.50 -6.91
N LEU A 134 -19.37 -19.93 -8.06
CA LEU A 134 -18.39 -18.82 -8.13
C LEU A 134 -18.78 -17.64 -7.23
N ARG A 135 -20.09 -17.34 -7.08
CA ARG A 135 -20.63 -16.34 -6.13
C ARG A 135 -20.31 -16.68 -4.67
N GLN A 136 -20.41 -17.95 -4.26
CA GLN A 136 -20.02 -18.40 -2.92
C GLN A 136 -18.50 -18.31 -2.72
N MET A 137 -17.69 -18.72 -3.71
CA MET A 137 -16.23 -18.57 -3.62
C MET A 137 -15.81 -17.11 -3.46
N ARG A 138 -16.35 -16.19 -4.28
CA ARG A 138 -16.11 -14.75 -4.13
C ARG A 138 -16.51 -14.25 -2.74
N ARG A 139 -17.69 -14.62 -2.23
CA ARG A 139 -18.17 -14.21 -0.90
C ARG A 139 -17.30 -14.74 0.25
N ILE A 140 -16.80 -15.97 0.14
CA ILE A 140 -15.88 -16.56 1.14
C ILE A 140 -14.55 -15.80 1.12
N LEU A 141 -13.91 -15.66 -0.05
CA LEU A 141 -12.63 -14.98 -0.18
C LEU A 141 -12.73 -13.50 0.23
N ALA A 142 -13.78 -12.80 -0.19
CA ALA A 142 -14.03 -11.42 0.20
C ALA A 142 -14.34 -11.26 1.70
N ARG A 143 -14.72 -12.33 2.42
CA ARG A 143 -14.83 -12.31 3.89
C ARG A 143 -13.45 -12.42 4.53
N GLU A 144 -12.69 -13.45 4.17
CA GLU A 144 -11.34 -13.72 4.71
C GLU A 144 -10.38 -12.53 4.49
N VAL A 145 -10.45 -11.89 3.32
CA VAL A 145 -9.64 -10.71 2.97
C VAL A 145 -10.03 -9.49 3.84
N ARG A 146 -11.32 -9.27 4.13
CA ARG A 146 -11.75 -8.16 5.02
C ARG A 146 -11.30 -8.34 6.46
N GLU A 147 -11.46 -9.53 7.00
CA GLU A 147 -11.12 -9.85 8.40
C GLU A 147 -9.63 -9.54 8.69
N MET A 148 -8.74 -9.89 7.75
CA MET A 148 -7.31 -9.61 7.82
C MET A 148 -6.94 -8.12 7.69
N ARG A 149 -7.83 -7.23 7.21
CA ARG A 149 -7.55 -5.79 7.06
C ARG A 149 -7.69 -5.03 8.40
N ARG A 150 -8.71 -5.35 9.19
CA ARG A 150 -9.13 -4.58 10.39
C ARG A 150 -8.01 -4.42 11.43
N ARG A 151 -7.11 -5.40 11.55
CA ARG A 151 -6.11 -5.49 12.61
C ARG A 151 -4.94 -4.51 12.48
N GLY A 152 -4.74 -3.88 11.32
CA GLY A 152 -3.56 -3.02 11.05
C GLY A 152 -3.76 -1.50 11.18
N ALA A 153 -4.99 -1.00 11.21
CA ALA A 153 -5.24 0.45 11.08
C ALA A 153 -5.07 1.24 12.41
N VAL A 154 -5.53 0.68 13.53
CA VAL A 154 -5.57 1.42 14.82
C VAL A 154 -4.18 1.86 15.31
N PRO A 155 -3.11 1.02 15.29
CA PRO A 155 -1.78 1.45 15.73
C PRO A 155 -1.20 2.59 14.88
N VAL A 156 -1.54 2.64 13.60
CA VAL A 156 -1.10 3.70 12.67
C VAL A 156 -1.72 5.03 13.07
N PHE A 157 -3.03 5.08 13.32
CA PHE A 157 -3.69 6.30 13.79
C PHE A 157 -3.11 6.79 15.13
N VAL A 158 -2.85 5.89 16.10
CA VAL A 158 -2.19 6.25 17.37
C VAL A 158 -0.80 6.84 17.12
N SER A 159 0.01 6.21 16.27
CA SER A 159 1.36 6.71 15.96
C SER A 159 1.37 8.06 15.22
N ILE A 160 0.32 8.36 14.43
CA ILE A 160 0.17 9.66 13.76
C ILE A 160 -0.34 10.72 14.73
N MET A 161 -1.28 10.40 15.64
CA MET A 161 -1.67 11.32 16.72
C MET A 161 -0.47 11.69 17.59
N TRP A 162 0.42 10.73 17.87
CA TRP A 162 1.67 10.99 18.59
C TRP A 162 2.63 11.91 17.82
N PHE A 163 2.77 11.75 16.50
CA PHE A 163 3.54 12.69 15.67
C PHE A 163 2.93 14.10 15.68
N LEU A 164 1.61 14.22 15.54
CA LEU A 164 0.91 15.52 15.60
C LEU A 164 1.04 16.20 16.97
N PHE A 165 1.04 15.42 18.05
CA PHE A 165 1.27 15.92 19.41
C PHE A 165 2.70 16.44 19.59
N ALA A 166 3.70 15.67 19.17
CA ALA A 166 5.11 16.12 19.16
C ALA A 166 5.29 17.39 18.32
N PHE A 167 4.66 17.45 17.13
CA PHE A 167 4.70 18.61 16.26
C PHE A 167 4.05 19.86 16.89
N ALA A 168 2.94 19.71 17.61
CA ALA A 168 2.32 20.82 18.36
C ALA A 168 3.22 21.32 19.51
N LEU A 169 3.90 20.40 20.24
CA LEU A 169 4.86 20.77 21.27
C LEU A 169 6.08 21.51 20.70
N SER A 170 6.60 21.11 19.54
CA SER A 170 7.72 21.82 18.88
C SER A 170 7.33 23.22 18.38
N ILE A 171 6.08 23.41 17.94
CA ILE A 171 5.55 24.76 17.68
C ILE A 171 5.55 25.59 18.96
N GLN A 172 5.00 25.05 20.06
CA GLN A 172 4.97 25.76 21.35
C GLN A 172 6.39 26.10 21.85
N ALA A 173 7.37 25.21 21.67
CA ALA A 173 8.76 25.44 22.04
C ALA A 173 9.43 26.52 21.16
N ALA A 174 9.19 26.52 19.85
CA ALA A 174 9.77 27.51 18.93
C ALA A 174 9.21 28.92 19.14
N PHE A 175 7.89 29.05 19.35
CA PHE A 175 7.26 30.36 19.58
C PHE A 175 7.27 30.80 21.06
N GLY A 176 7.55 29.90 22.01
CA GLY A 176 7.74 30.24 23.41
C GLY A 176 9.07 30.95 23.71
N VAL A 177 10.11 30.71 22.90
CA VAL A 177 11.42 31.36 22.98
C VAL A 177 11.85 31.81 21.57
N VAL A 178 11.14 32.80 21.03
CA VAL A 178 11.41 33.35 19.70
C VAL A 178 12.84 33.88 19.63
N GLY A 179 13.63 33.34 18.70
CA GLY A 179 15.04 33.67 18.51
C GLY A 179 16.02 32.57 18.92
N GLU A 180 15.64 31.59 19.75
CA GLU A 180 16.56 30.45 19.96
C GLU A 180 16.63 29.58 18.69
N ASN A 181 17.80 29.62 18.06
CA ASN A 181 18.10 28.86 16.84
C ASN A 181 17.83 27.34 16.98
N ARG A 182 17.92 26.78 18.19
CA ARG A 182 17.74 25.33 18.44
C ARG A 182 16.30 24.89 18.21
N THR A 183 15.34 25.59 18.83
CA THR A 183 13.91 25.23 18.76
C THR A 183 13.37 25.41 17.35
N ALA A 184 13.80 26.45 16.64
CA ALA A 184 13.49 26.67 15.23
C ALA A 184 14.03 25.57 14.30
N HIS A 185 15.26 25.11 14.54
CA HIS A 185 15.87 24.02 13.77
C HIS A 185 15.25 22.65 14.08
N ASP A 186 14.80 22.42 15.32
CA ASP A 186 14.04 21.23 15.71
C ASP A 186 12.65 21.22 15.04
N LEU A 187 11.92 22.34 15.08
CA LEU A 187 10.66 22.51 14.33
C LEU A 187 10.85 22.36 12.82
N ALA A 188 11.95 22.86 12.25
CA ALA A 188 12.26 22.66 10.83
C ALA A 188 12.49 21.18 10.46
N LEU A 189 13.06 20.38 11.36
CA LEU A 189 13.18 18.93 11.17
C LEU A 189 11.80 18.27 11.16
N GLY A 190 10.90 18.69 12.05
CA GLY A 190 9.50 18.31 12.06
C GLY A 190 8.77 18.62 10.76
N CYS A 191 8.89 19.86 10.28
CA CYS A 191 8.33 20.28 9.00
C CYS A 191 8.87 19.43 7.84
N MET A 192 10.18 19.15 7.83
CA MET A 192 10.84 18.35 6.79
C MET A 192 10.34 16.89 6.78
N LEU A 193 9.95 16.35 7.93
CA LEU A 193 9.48 14.97 8.08
C LEU A 193 7.94 14.83 8.00
N ALA A 194 7.19 15.94 7.97
CA ALA A 194 5.72 15.94 8.00
C ALA A 194 5.04 15.19 6.84
N TRP A 195 5.70 15.02 5.69
CA TRP A 195 5.17 14.20 4.59
C TRP A 195 5.21 12.70 4.86
N PHE A 196 6.05 12.22 5.79
CA PHE A 196 6.24 10.80 6.03
C PHE A 196 5.03 10.15 6.76
N PRO A 197 4.46 10.73 7.83
CA PRO A 197 3.19 10.26 8.40
C PRO A 197 2.03 10.25 7.40
N ILE A 198 2.00 11.21 6.46
CA ILE A 198 1.00 11.29 5.38
C ILE A 198 1.16 10.09 4.43
N LEU A 199 2.39 9.80 4.00
CA LEU A 199 2.70 8.62 3.16
C LEU A 199 2.35 7.32 3.89
N ILE A 200 2.73 7.16 5.16
CA ILE A 200 2.39 5.97 5.94
C ILE A 200 0.87 5.80 6.07
N MET A 201 0.12 6.87 6.40
CA MET A 201 -1.35 6.82 6.41
C MET A 201 -1.91 6.36 5.06
N ALA A 202 -1.43 6.96 3.97
CA ALA A 202 -1.87 6.63 2.62
C ALA A 202 -1.59 5.15 2.28
N THR A 203 -0.41 4.61 2.60
CA THR A 203 -0.10 3.18 2.35
C THR A 203 -0.99 2.21 3.14
N ILE A 204 -1.55 2.66 4.26
CA ILE A 204 -2.46 1.89 5.11
C ILE A 204 -3.92 2.00 4.63
N VAL A 205 -4.30 3.13 4.02
CA VAL A 205 -5.58 3.27 3.28
C VAL A 205 -5.56 2.49 1.97
N ASP A 206 -4.41 2.39 1.29
CA ASP A 206 -4.19 1.44 0.19
C ASP A 206 -4.28 -0.01 0.72
N ARG A 207 -3.56 -0.35 1.80
CA ARG A 207 -3.38 -1.72 2.31
C ARG A 207 -4.63 -2.59 2.25
N ASN A 208 -4.56 -3.62 1.40
CA ASN A 208 -5.30 -4.86 1.55
C ASN A 208 -4.31 -5.93 2.10
N PRO A 209 -4.78 -7.14 2.46
CA PRO A 209 -4.50 -7.64 3.82
C PRO A 209 -3.07 -8.12 4.15
N ILE A 210 -2.84 -8.31 5.46
CA ILE A 210 -1.52 -8.48 6.10
C ILE A 210 -0.66 -9.61 5.49
N ALA A 211 -1.26 -10.72 5.05
CA ALA A 211 -0.55 -11.90 4.55
C ALA A 211 -0.52 -11.97 3.01
N ALA A 212 0.12 -11.01 2.35
CA ALA A 212 0.12 -10.82 0.89
C ALA A 212 0.29 -12.12 0.07
N GLU A 213 1.27 -12.96 0.40
CA GLU A 213 1.53 -14.22 -0.29
C GLU A 213 0.40 -15.26 -0.14
N ALA A 214 -0.26 -15.30 1.02
CA ALA A 214 -1.41 -16.20 1.22
C ALA A 214 -2.62 -15.73 0.41
N ILE A 215 -2.86 -14.42 0.36
CA ILE A 215 -3.93 -13.81 -0.44
C ILE A 215 -3.70 -14.03 -1.93
N ARG A 216 -2.46 -13.82 -2.40
CA ARG A 216 -2.06 -14.09 -3.79
C ARG A 216 -2.38 -15.52 -4.22
N LYS A 217 -2.08 -16.52 -3.38
CA LYS A 217 -2.43 -17.92 -3.64
C LYS A 217 -3.94 -18.14 -3.73
N LYS A 218 -4.73 -17.53 -2.85
CA LYS A 218 -6.21 -17.64 -2.90
C LYS A 218 -6.82 -16.90 -4.10
N LEU A 219 -6.26 -15.76 -4.50
CA LEU A 219 -6.65 -15.03 -5.71
C LEU A 219 -6.32 -15.83 -6.98
N ASN A 220 -5.12 -16.41 -7.06
CA ASN A 220 -4.75 -17.31 -8.16
C ASN A 220 -5.68 -18.51 -8.22
N ALA A 221 -5.92 -19.21 -7.10
CA ALA A 221 -6.85 -20.36 -7.06
C ALA A 221 -8.26 -20.00 -7.58
N LEU A 222 -8.79 -18.82 -7.24
CA LEU A 222 -10.07 -18.33 -7.77
C LEU A 222 -10.05 -18.14 -9.30
N VAL A 223 -8.95 -17.64 -9.86
CA VAL A 223 -8.75 -17.51 -11.32
C VAL A 223 -8.52 -18.88 -11.97
N ASP A 224 -7.78 -19.78 -11.30
CA ASP A 224 -7.48 -21.13 -11.76
C ASP A 224 -8.76 -21.97 -11.92
N HIS A 225 -9.67 -21.95 -10.93
CA HIS A 225 -10.96 -22.64 -11.02
C HIS A 225 -11.84 -22.13 -12.16
N VAL A 226 -11.88 -20.82 -12.40
CA VAL A 226 -12.62 -20.22 -13.53
C VAL A 226 -11.98 -20.59 -14.86
N ARG A 227 -10.64 -20.64 -14.94
CA ARG A 227 -9.95 -21.16 -16.13
C ARG A 227 -10.34 -22.62 -16.39
N HIS A 228 -10.34 -23.50 -15.38
CA HIS A 228 -10.67 -24.91 -15.59
C HIS A 228 -12.11 -25.09 -16.08
N ALA A 229 -13.06 -24.34 -15.50
CA ALA A 229 -14.45 -24.30 -15.95
C ALA A 229 -14.62 -23.79 -17.40
N LEU A 230 -13.78 -22.85 -17.85
CA LEU A 230 -13.79 -22.36 -19.25
C LEU A 230 -13.04 -23.28 -20.23
N ARG A 231 -12.10 -24.11 -19.75
CA ARG A 231 -11.40 -25.11 -20.58
C ARG A 231 -12.32 -26.28 -20.94
N ASP A 232 -13.20 -26.72 -20.03
CA ASP A 232 -14.21 -27.73 -20.32
C ASP A 232 -15.23 -27.20 -21.34
N GLU A 233 -15.30 -27.84 -22.50
CA GLU A 233 -16.20 -27.51 -23.61
C GLU A 233 -17.67 -27.43 -23.17
N ARG A 234 -18.11 -28.37 -22.33
CA ARG A 234 -19.49 -28.45 -21.89
C ARG A 234 -19.83 -27.28 -20.96
N HIS A 235 -18.99 -27.04 -19.96
CA HIS A 235 -19.19 -25.94 -19.01
C HIS A 235 -19.07 -24.57 -19.69
N ARG A 236 -18.19 -24.44 -20.69
CA ARG A 236 -18.09 -23.25 -21.53
C ARG A 236 -19.35 -23.05 -22.39
N GLN A 237 -19.88 -24.10 -23.03
CA GLN A 237 -21.08 -23.97 -23.87
C GLN A 237 -22.33 -23.69 -23.02
N GLU A 238 -22.53 -24.39 -21.90
CA GLU A 238 -23.61 -24.09 -20.93
C GLU A 238 -23.52 -22.64 -20.41
N PHE A 239 -22.31 -22.08 -20.25
CA PHE A 239 -22.11 -20.67 -19.89
C PHE A 239 -22.40 -19.72 -21.06
N ILE A 240 -21.95 -20.01 -22.28
CA ILE A 240 -22.25 -19.21 -23.49
C ILE A 240 -23.77 -19.13 -23.71
N ASP A 241 -24.45 -20.28 -23.73
CA ASP A 241 -25.88 -20.39 -24.05
C ASP A 241 -26.78 -19.64 -23.07
N SER A 242 -26.31 -19.36 -21.85
CA SER A 242 -27.01 -18.55 -20.84
C SER A 242 -27.24 -17.08 -21.25
N PHE A 243 -26.48 -16.58 -22.24
CA PHE A 243 -26.61 -15.25 -22.86
C PHE A 243 -27.19 -15.30 -24.29
N SER A 244 -27.80 -16.42 -24.71
CA SER A 244 -28.40 -16.59 -26.05
C SER A 244 -29.53 -15.60 -26.37
N ASP A 245 -30.10 -14.95 -25.35
CA ASP A 245 -31.10 -13.87 -25.46
C ASP A 245 -30.50 -12.48 -25.74
N GLN A 246 -29.18 -12.31 -25.61
CA GLN A 246 -28.53 -11.01 -25.66
C GLN A 246 -28.15 -10.61 -27.11
N PRO A 247 -28.34 -9.33 -27.50
CA PRO A 247 -28.14 -8.89 -28.90
C PRO A 247 -26.72 -9.09 -29.42
N ASN A 248 -25.73 -9.13 -28.52
CA ASN A 248 -24.31 -9.30 -28.83
C ASN A 248 -23.79 -10.74 -28.65
N PHE A 249 -24.68 -11.74 -28.59
CA PHE A 249 -24.33 -13.14 -28.33
C PHE A 249 -23.22 -13.71 -29.25
N LYS A 250 -23.28 -13.45 -30.57
CA LYS A 250 -22.31 -14.01 -31.54
C LYS A 250 -20.85 -13.55 -31.32
N PRO A 251 -20.53 -12.25 -31.26
CA PRO A 251 -19.16 -11.80 -30.95
C PRO A 251 -18.74 -12.18 -29.52
N PHE A 252 -19.68 -12.25 -28.57
CA PHE A 252 -19.41 -12.74 -27.22
C PHE A 252 -18.93 -14.20 -27.21
N ALA A 253 -19.64 -15.12 -27.90
CA ALA A 253 -19.27 -16.52 -27.95
C ALA A 253 -17.85 -16.69 -28.49
N HIS A 254 -17.51 -16.01 -29.59
CA HIS A 254 -16.15 -15.98 -30.15
C HIS A 254 -15.13 -15.52 -29.09
N HIS A 255 -15.41 -14.42 -28.39
CA HIS A 255 -14.51 -13.88 -27.36
C HIS A 255 -14.31 -14.84 -26.18
N ILE A 256 -15.34 -15.61 -25.79
CA ILE A 256 -15.20 -16.67 -24.77
C ILE A 256 -14.36 -17.85 -25.26
N HIS A 257 -14.46 -18.23 -26.54
CA HIS A 257 -13.53 -19.22 -27.12
C HIS A 257 -12.09 -18.68 -27.17
N ASP A 258 -11.87 -17.41 -27.54
CA ASP A 258 -10.55 -16.77 -27.51
C ASP A 258 -9.95 -16.76 -26.09
N ILE A 259 -10.74 -16.37 -25.08
CA ILE A 259 -10.34 -16.40 -23.68
C ILE A 259 -10.01 -17.83 -23.25
N ALA A 260 -10.88 -18.81 -23.53
CA ALA A 260 -10.66 -20.20 -23.13
C ALA A 260 -9.38 -20.80 -23.72
N ALA A 261 -9.14 -20.58 -25.02
CA ALA A 261 -7.93 -21.01 -25.71
C ALA A 261 -6.67 -20.31 -25.17
N LYS A 262 -6.73 -19.00 -24.93
CA LYS A 262 -5.56 -18.22 -24.45
C LYS A 262 -5.32 -18.37 -22.95
N ALA A 263 -6.33 -18.74 -22.15
CA ALA A 263 -6.23 -18.90 -20.71
C ALA A 263 -5.33 -20.08 -20.31
N GLU A 264 -5.00 -21.01 -21.23
CA GLU A 264 -4.01 -22.07 -20.97
C GLU A 264 -2.70 -21.51 -20.36
N TYR A 265 -2.25 -20.35 -20.84
CA TYR A 265 -0.98 -19.70 -20.53
C TYR A 265 -1.08 -18.67 -19.39
N MET A 266 -2.21 -18.65 -18.69
CA MET A 266 -2.58 -17.73 -17.60
C MET A 266 -2.63 -18.45 -16.23
N ASP A 267 -1.77 -19.45 -16.03
CA ASP A 267 -1.49 -19.99 -14.70
C ASP A 267 -0.75 -18.97 -13.83
N ASN A 268 -0.93 -19.05 -12.50
CA ASN A 268 -0.26 -18.17 -11.54
C ASN A 268 -0.41 -16.66 -11.89
N PHE A 269 -1.64 -16.28 -12.26
CA PHE A 269 -1.98 -14.97 -12.85
C PHE A 269 -1.34 -13.77 -12.11
N PHE A 270 -1.38 -13.77 -10.78
CA PHE A 270 -0.72 -12.79 -9.92
C PHE A 270 0.62 -13.33 -9.38
N VAL A 271 1.70 -12.57 -9.57
CA VAL A 271 3.08 -13.03 -9.31
C VAL A 271 3.68 -12.41 -8.04
N ASP A 272 3.77 -11.08 -7.96
CA ASP A 272 4.40 -10.35 -6.86
C ASP A 272 3.49 -9.25 -6.30
N PHE A 273 3.64 -8.93 -5.02
CA PHE A 273 2.92 -7.82 -4.39
C PHE A 273 3.52 -6.47 -4.81
N ALA A 274 2.66 -5.57 -5.29
CA ALA A 274 3.01 -4.36 -6.03
C ALA A 274 2.40 -3.08 -5.44
N GLY A 275 1.36 -3.22 -4.61
CA GLY A 275 0.70 -2.11 -3.92
C GLY A 275 1.66 -1.28 -3.06
N GLN A 276 1.18 -0.14 -2.55
CA GLN A 276 1.95 0.74 -1.68
C GLN A 276 3.23 1.27 -2.35
N ALA A 277 3.16 1.51 -3.66
CA ALA A 277 4.25 1.98 -4.52
C ALA A 277 5.53 1.10 -4.53
N ARG A 278 5.44 -0.16 -4.09
CA ARG A 278 6.58 -1.10 -4.02
C ARG A 278 7.18 -1.40 -5.39
N VAL A 279 6.37 -1.34 -6.45
CA VAL A 279 6.78 -1.55 -7.84
C VAL A 279 6.60 -0.25 -8.63
N ARG A 280 7.57 0.04 -9.52
CA ARG A 280 7.55 1.18 -10.44
C ARG A 280 6.62 0.89 -11.61
N TRP A 281 5.88 1.90 -12.07
CA TRP A 281 4.95 1.78 -13.21
C TRP A 281 3.88 0.68 -13.03
N HIS A 282 3.40 0.46 -11.81
CA HIS A 282 2.32 -0.49 -11.52
C HIS A 282 0.95 0.19 -11.60
N TYR A 283 0.15 -0.18 -12.60
CA TYR A 283 -1.19 0.36 -12.86
C TYR A 283 -2.28 -0.43 -12.12
N GLY A 284 -2.05 -1.75 -11.97
CA GLY A 284 -2.99 -2.70 -11.40
C GLY A 284 -4.22 -2.95 -12.29
N ALA A 285 -4.87 -4.11 -12.12
CA ALA A 285 -5.99 -4.50 -12.96
C ALA A 285 -7.29 -3.71 -12.71
N ALA A 286 -7.40 -2.94 -11.61
CA ALA A 286 -8.63 -2.23 -11.27
C ALA A 286 -8.79 -0.88 -11.98
N HIS A 287 -7.74 -0.17 -12.39
CA HIS A 287 -7.94 1.01 -13.24
C HIS A 287 -8.68 0.65 -14.55
N PRO A 288 -8.15 -0.23 -15.42
CA PRO A 288 -8.75 -0.50 -16.73
C PRO A 288 -10.16 -1.08 -16.59
N ILE A 289 -10.33 -2.14 -15.76
CA ILE A 289 -11.63 -2.77 -15.54
C ILE A 289 -12.67 -1.77 -15.04
N LEU A 290 -12.34 -0.91 -14.06
CA LEU A 290 -13.28 0.11 -13.55
C LEU A 290 -13.54 1.24 -14.57
N SER A 291 -12.62 1.52 -15.48
CA SER A 291 -12.80 2.55 -16.51
C SER A 291 -13.58 2.04 -17.72
N ASP A 292 -13.48 0.77 -18.08
CA ASP A 292 -14.29 0.19 -19.16
C ASP A 292 -15.74 -0.03 -18.74
N ILE A 293 -15.99 -0.57 -17.55
CA ILE A 293 -17.38 -0.70 -17.05
C ILE A 293 -18.04 0.66 -16.77
N GLU A 294 -17.23 1.70 -16.53
CA GLU A 294 -17.70 3.09 -16.52
C GLU A 294 -18.17 3.50 -17.92
N ASN A 295 -17.31 3.38 -18.94
CA ASN A 295 -17.59 3.82 -20.30
C ASN A 295 -18.72 3.03 -20.98
N CYS A 296 -18.77 1.71 -20.81
CA CYS A 296 -19.71 0.84 -21.53
C CYS A 296 -21.14 0.88 -20.98
N TYR A 297 -21.33 1.13 -19.66
CA TYR A 297 -22.63 0.91 -19.02
C TYR A 297 -22.88 1.86 -17.84
N ILE A 298 -22.00 1.89 -16.84
CA ILE A 298 -22.31 2.54 -15.55
C ILE A 298 -22.43 4.07 -15.68
N ALA A 299 -21.62 4.72 -16.52
CA ALA A 299 -21.72 6.17 -16.71
C ALA A 299 -22.96 6.62 -17.50
N GLU A 300 -23.61 5.70 -18.22
CA GLU A 300 -24.81 5.99 -19.01
C GLU A 300 -26.09 5.76 -18.21
N LYS A 301 -26.18 4.64 -17.49
CA LYS A 301 -27.29 4.33 -16.57
C LYS A 301 -27.25 5.20 -15.29
N GLY A 302 -26.05 5.56 -14.82
CA GLY A 302 -25.83 6.45 -13.67
C GLY A 302 -26.17 5.79 -12.32
N ARG A 303 -27.05 6.41 -11.51
CA ARG A 303 -27.58 5.79 -10.28
C ARG A 303 -28.74 4.85 -10.62
N ASN A 304 -28.78 3.72 -9.91
CA ASN A 304 -29.67 2.57 -10.11
C ASN A 304 -29.28 1.70 -11.32
N TRP A 305 -28.00 1.64 -11.66
CA TRP A 305 -27.51 0.87 -12.82
C TRP A 305 -27.71 -0.65 -12.70
N LEU A 306 -27.86 -1.19 -11.49
CA LEU A 306 -28.07 -2.62 -11.23
C LEU A 306 -29.56 -3.02 -11.23
N ALA A 307 -30.49 -2.11 -11.55
CA ALA A 307 -31.93 -2.40 -11.55
C ALA A 307 -32.29 -3.61 -12.45
N ASN A 308 -31.78 -3.63 -13.68
CA ASN A 308 -31.81 -4.80 -14.54
C ASN A 308 -30.55 -5.65 -14.31
N GLU A 309 -30.62 -6.64 -13.42
CA GLU A 309 -29.45 -7.45 -13.04
C GLU A 309 -28.83 -8.19 -14.23
N ARG A 310 -29.67 -8.74 -15.14
CA ARG A 310 -29.21 -9.53 -16.29
C ARG A 310 -28.46 -8.66 -17.29
N GLU A 311 -29.05 -7.52 -17.67
CA GLU A 311 -28.40 -6.54 -18.56
C GLU A 311 -27.13 -5.96 -17.93
N ALA A 312 -27.14 -5.65 -16.63
CA ALA A 312 -25.98 -5.14 -15.92
C ALA A 312 -24.84 -6.16 -15.89
N ARG A 313 -25.09 -7.40 -15.47
CA ARG A 313 -24.05 -8.47 -15.49
C ARG A 313 -23.55 -8.76 -16.88
N THR A 314 -24.44 -8.77 -17.88
CA THR A 314 -24.08 -8.92 -19.28
C THR A 314 -23.11 -7.81 -19.69
N ASN A 315 -23.42 -6.53 -19.49
CA ASN A 315 -22.51 -5.46 -19.88
C ASN A 315 -21.22 -5.37 -19.03
N LEU A 316 -21.23 -5.87 -17.79
CA LEU A 316 -20.01 -5.99 -16.95
C LEU A 316 -19.04 -7.09 -17.41
N VAL A 317 -19.53 -8.17 -18.01
CA VAL A 317 -18.72 -9.30 -18.49
C VAL A 317 -18.46 -9.23 -20.00
N LEU A 318 -19.48 -8.85 -20.77
CA LEU A 318 -19.50 -8.81 -22.24
C LEU A 318 -19.25 -7.42 -22.84
N GLY A 319 -19.23 -6.37 -22.02
CA GLY A 319 -19.03 -5.00 -22.49
C GLY A 319 -17.70 -4.88 -23.26
N PRO A 320 -17.62 -4.04 -24.30
CA PRO A 320 -16.43 -3.92 -25.13
C PRO A 320 -15.18 -3.71 -24.27
N ILE A 321 -14.13 -4.46 -24.58
CA ILE A 321 -12.80 -4.27 -24.01
C ILE A 321 -12.07 -3.27 -24.91
N ASN A 322 -11.63 -2.15 -24.35
CA ASN A 322 -10.91 -1.12 -25.09
C ASN A 322 -9.68 -1.69 -25.81
N ASP A 323 -9.35 -1.12 -26.97
CA ASP A 323 -8.12 -1.44 -27.73
C ASP A 323 -6.82 -1.08 -26.98
N GLU A 324 -6.94 -0.49 -25.80
CA GLU A 324 -5.87 0.01 -24.94
C GLU A 324 -5.52 -0.98 -23.80
N GLY A 325 -6.33 -2.04 -23.60
CA GLY A 325 -5.99 -3.17 -22.72
C GLY A 325 -5.96 -2.86 -21.22
N LEU A 326 -4.99 -3.45 -20.53
CA LEU A 326 -4.79 -3.35 -19.08
C LEU A 326 -3.83 -2.21 -18.68
N VAL A 327 -3.15 -1.56 -19.64
CA VAL A 327 -2.06 -0.59 -19.35
C VAL A 327 -2.15 0.67 -20.24
N TRP A 328 -2.86 1.71 -19.76
CA TRP A 328 -2.94 3.02 -20.41
C TRP A 328 -2.70 4.21 -19.46
N PHE A 329 -2.54 5.42 -20.01
CA PHE A 329 -2.50 6.66 -19.22
C PHE A 329 -3.92 7.23 -19.01
N ASP A 330 -4.29 7.56 -17.77
CA ASP A 330 -5.40 8.47 -17.52
C ASP A 330 -4.86 9.84 -17.12
N ILE A 331 -5.02 10.86 -17.96
CA ILE A 331 -4.56 12.23 -17.66
C ILE A 331 -5.17 12.80 -16.38
N ARG A 332 -6.33 12.29 -15.94
CA ARG A 332 -6.96 12.61 -14.65
C ARG A 332 -6.19 12.02 -13.45
N GLU A 333 -5.04 11.39 -13.65
CA GLU A 333 -4.09 10.91 -12.62
C GLU A 333 -2.97 11.92 -12.39
N PHE A 334 -2.77 12.86 -13.32
CA PHE A 334 -1.88 14.01 -13.11
C PHE A 334 -2.28 14.84 -11.88
N TRP A 335 -3.55 14.82 -11.46
CA TRP A 335 -3.97 15.42 -10.20
C TRP A 335 -3.34 14.74 -8.97
N GLN A 336 -3.15 13.42 -8.98
CA GLN A 336 -2.52 12.70 -7.87
C GLN A 336 -1.00 12.87 -7.87
N VAL A 337 -0.40 13.07 -9.04
CA VAL A 337 1.00 13.54 -9.18
C VAL A 337 1.15 14.96 -8.63
N ALA A 338 0.27 15.90 -9.04
CA ALA A 338 0.29 17.28 -8.54
C ALA A 338 0.06 17.35 -7.04
N ALA A 339 -0.85 16.53 -6.50
CA ALA A 339 -1.08 16.41 -5.06
C ALA A 339 0.16 15.86 -4.33
N SER A 340 0.81 14.81 -4.84
CA SER A 340 2.03 14.28 -4.19
C SER A 340 3.19 15.27 -4.21
N VAL A 341 3.36 16.03 -5.29
CA VAL A 341 4.31 17.15 -5.38
C VAL A 341 3.96 18.22 -4.36
N ALA A 342 2.70 18.68 -4.31
CA ALA A 342 2.26 19.73 -3.38
C ALA A 342 2.42 19.35 -1.90
N ILE A 343 2.22 18.07 -1.56
CA ILE A 343 2.40 17.56 -0.20
C ILE A 343 3.87 17.60 0.20
N VAL A 344 4.76 17.00 -0.60
CA VAL A 344 6.20 16.96 -0.27
C VAL A 344 6.81 18.36 -0.35
N LEU A 345 6.48 19.16 -1.36
CA LEU A 345 6.94 20.55 -1.50
C LEU A 345 6.42 21.44 -0.37
N GLY A 346 5.18 21.26 0.09
CA GLY A 346 4.63 22.03 1.21
C GLY A 346 5.39 21.78 2.52
N SER A 347 5.61 20.51 2.86
CA SER A 347 6.38 20.10 4.05
C SER A 347 7.86 20.51 3.96
N CYS A 348 8.54 20.19 2.86
CA CYS A 348 9.95 20.55 2.66
C CYS A 348 10.13 22.07 2.53
N GLY A 349 9.18 22.76 1.93
CA GLY A 349 9.17 24.21 1.75
C GLY A 349 9.03 24.97 3.06
N GLY A 350 8.19 24.49 3.98
CA GLY A 350 8.11 25.06 5.34
C GLY A 350 9.42 24.91 6.12
N ALA A 351 10.07 23.75 6.03
CA ALA A 351 11.38 23.50 6.62
C ALA A 351 12.50 24.37 6.00
N PHE A 352 12.44 24.57 4.68
CA PHE A 352 13.34 25.47 3.95
C PHE A 352 13.15 26.93 4.39
N ILE A 353 11.92 27.44 4.44
CA ILE A 353 11.61 28.80 4.91
C ILE A 353 12.16 29.00 6.34
N LEU A 354 11.87 28.07 7.26
CA LEU A 354 12.43 28.10 8.61
C LEU A 354 13.97 28.17 8.59
N SER A 355 14.64 27.27 7.86
CA SER A 355 16.12 27.17 7.91
C SER A 355 16.88 28.14 6.98
N PHE A 356 16.19 28.91 6.14
CA PHE A 356 16.78 29.96 5.29
C PHE A 356 16.71 31.36 5.96
N PHE A 357 15.72 31.57 6.84
CA PHE A 357 15.48 32.86 7.52
C PHE A 357 15.80 32.88 9.03
N THR A 358 16.00 31.73 9.68
CA THR A 358 16.75 31.64 10.97
C THR A 358 18.18 32.18 10.74
N PRO A 359 18.78 32.98 11.65
CA PRO A 359 19.78 34.04 11.38
C PRO A 359 21.09 33.71 10.62
N THR A 360 21.29 32.48 10.15
CA THR A 360 22.22 32.18 9.06
C THR A 360 21.54 32.50 7.71
N VAL A 361 21.26 33.78 7.45
CA VAL A 361 20.39 34.19 6.33
C VAL A 361 20.99 33.74 4.99
N GLY A 362 20.27 32.86 4.30
CA GLY A 362 20.67 32.33 3.00
C GLY A 362 20.73 30.80 2.92
N LEU A 363 21.49 30.32 1.94
CA LEU A 363 21.54 28.91 1.56
C LEU A 363 22.73 28.19 2.24
N GLY A 364 22.69 28.10 3.57
CA GLY A 364 23.59 27.23 4.36
C GLY A 364 23.32 25.74 4.11
N CYS A 365 24.15 24.82 4.64
CA CYS A 365 23.96 23.38 4.33
C CYS A 365 22.63 22.79 4.84
N ARG A 366 21.92 23.46 5.77
CA ARG A 366 20.60 23.02 6.23
C ARG A 366 19.53 23.25 5.16
N SER A 367 19.31 24.50 4.79
CA SER A 367 18.37 24.90 3.73
C SER A 367 18.77 24.29 2.39
N GLY A 368 20.06 24.36 2.03
CA GLY A 368 20.60 23.70 0.84
C GLY A 368 20.49 22.17 0.85
N GLY A 369 20.62 21.53 2.02
CA GLY A 369 20.43 20.09 2.18
C GLY A 369 18.99 19.67 1.87
N TYR A 370 18.00 20.40 2.40
CA TYR A 370 16.59 20.21 2.05
C TYR A 370 16.33 20.47 0.55
N THR A 371 16.94 21.51 -0.03
CA THR A 371 16.85 21.79 -1.48
C THR A 371 17.38 20.63 -2.31
N ILE A 372 18.56 20.08 -1.99
CA ILE A 372 19.13 18.92 -2.68
C ILE A 372 18.19 17.71 -2.58
N PHE A 373 17.68 17.39 -1.39
CA PHE A 373 16.72 16.29 -1.20
C PHE A 373 15.46 16.47 -2.06
N PHE A 374 14.89 17.68 -2.07
CA PHE A 374 13.70 17.98 -2.85
C PHE A 374 13.96 17.93 -4.36
N CYS A 375 15.05 18.54 -4.83
CA CYS A 375 15.43 18.53 -6.25
C CYS A 375 15.69 17.12 -6.78
N ILE A 376 16.33 16.24 -5.98
CA ILE A 376 16.50 14.83 -6.35
C ILE A 376 15.15 14.10 -6.35
N SER A 377 14.29 14.31 -5.33
CA SER A 377 12.95 13.71 -5.27
C SER A 377 12.06 14.10 -6.46
N LEU A 378 12.12 15.37 -6.88
CA LEU A 378 11.37 15.90 -8.01
C LEU A 378 11.97 15.42 -9.34
N GLY A 379 13.30 15.41 -9.47
CA GLY A 379 14.01 14.88 -10.64
C GLY A 379 13.76 13.38 -10.84
N LEU A 380 13.73 12.59 -9.76
CA LEU A 380 13.34 11.19 -9.78
C LEU A 380 11.93 11.00 -10.32
N MET A 381 10.95 11.81 -9.87
CA MET A 381 9.57 11.72 -10.37
C MET A 381 9.46 12.15 -11.85
N ILE A 382 10.09 13.26 -12.23
CA ILE A 382 10.09 13.73 -13.62
C ILE A 382 10.72 12.68 -14.55
N MET A 383 11.85 12.10 -14.16
CA MET A 383 12.49 11.02 -14.91
C MET A 383 11.66 9.74 -14.90
N GLU A 384 10.96 9.39 -13.82
CA GLU A 384 10.06 8.23 -13.76
C GLU A 384 8.87 8.37 -14.72
N MET A 385 8.34 9.58 -14.89
CA MET A 385 7.29 9.89 -15.88
C MET A 385 7.83 9.96 -17.32
N ILE A 386 9.03 10.52 -17.54
CA ILE A 386 9.67 10.57 -18.88
C ILE A 386 10.03 9.16 -19.36
N VAL A 387 10.68 8.35 -18.50
CA VAL A 387 11.01 6.95 -18.81
C VAL A 387 9.74 6.13 -19.01
N TRP A 388 8.67 6.42 -18.25
CA TRP A 388 7.37 5.79 -18.50
C TRP A 388 6.80 6.13 -19.87
N LEU A 389 6.71 7.42 -20.22
CA LEU A 389 6.16 7.86 -21.51
C LEU A 389 6.93 7.23 -22.69
N ILE A 390 8.26 7.23 -22.64
CA ILE A 390 9.16 6.71 -23.69
C ILE A 390 9.14 5.16 -23.77
N LEU A 391 8.90 4.46 -22.66
CA LEU A 391 8.91 2.99 -22.59
C LEU A 391 7.52 2.38 -22.33
N SER A 392 6.46 3.16 -22.50
CA SER A 392 5.09 2.65 -22.52
C SER A 392 4.89 1.78 -23.77
N PRO A 393 4.07 0.72 -23.71
CA PRO A 393 3.74 -0.08 -24.90
C PRO A 393 2.78 0.64 -25.86
N TYR A 394 2.48 1.92 -25.60
CA TYR A 394 1.69 2.74 -26.51
C TYR A 394 2.46 2.99 -27.80
N GLU A 395 2.05 2.28 -28.85
CA GLU A 395 2.17 2.81 -30.20
C GLU A 395 1.39 4.13 -30.23
N ILE A 396 2.10 5.26 -30.24
CA ILE A 396 1.52 6.60 -30.44
C ILE A 396 1.02 6.64 -31.88
N GLN A 397 -0.21 6.16 -32.07
CA GLN A 397 -0.87 5.96 -33.35
C GLN A 397 -0.77 7.25 -34.17
N GLU A 398 -0.18 7.16 -35.38
CA GLU A 398 0.41 8.32 -36.05
C GLU A 398 -0.53 9.53 -36.07
N LEU A 399 -0.11 10.52 -35.28
CA LEU A 399 -0.93 11.61 -34.78
C LEU A 399 -1.77 12.22 -35.92
N PRO A 400 -3.11 12.29 -35.89
CA PRO A 400 -3.88 12.59 -37.12
C PRO A 400 -3.60 13.93 -37.80
N TRP A 401 -3.02 14.91 -37.09
CA TRP A 401 -2.48 16.14 -37.68
C TRP A 401 -1.01 16.02 -38.09
N LEU A 402 -0.20 15.16 -37.44
CA LEU A 402 1.07 14.71 -38.01
C LEU A 402 0.80 13.92 -39.27
N ALA A 403 0.06 12.81 -39.31
CA ALA A 403 -0.29 12.11 -40.55
C ALA A 403 -0.76 13.04 -41.70
N ARG A 404 -1.47 14.15 -41.40
CA ARG A 404 -1.90 15.17 -42.37
C ARG A 404 -0.89 16.28 -42.69
N THR A 405 0.09 16.54 -41.82
CA THR A 405 1.24 17.44 -42.10
C THR A 405 2.43 16.65 -42.63
N HIS A 406 2.79 15.53 -42.02
CA HIS A 406 3.65 14.45 -42.51
C HIS A 406 3.30 14.05 -43.94
N SER A 407 2.05 13.76 -44.34
CA SER A 407 1.75 13.54 -45.78
C SER A 407 2.00 14.78 -46.67
N ARG A 408 1.76 16.01 -46.16
CA ARG A 408 2.12 17.29 -46.82
C ARG A 408 3.62 17.64 -46.72
N LEU A 409 4.40 16.87 -45.99
CA LEU A 409 5.84 17.02 -45.77
C LEU A 409 6.61 15.90 -46.48
N GLN A 410 6.08 14.68 -46.56
CA GLN A 410 6.55 13.56 -47.38
C GLN A 410 6.46 13.87 -48.87
N SER A 411 5.41 14.59 -49.29
CA SER A 411 5.32 15.17 -50.64
C SER A 411 6.46 16.16 -50.93
N ASN A 412 7.13 16.66 -49.88
CA ASN A 412 8.32 17.49 -49.96
C ASN A 412 9.55 16.59 -49.73
N ALA A 413 10.22 16.15 -50.81
CA ALA A 413 11.26 15.10 -50.78
C ALA A 413 12.40 15.31 -49.77
N PHE A 414 12.61 16.55 -49.29
CA PHE A 414 13.49 16.86 -48.17
C PHE A 414 13.11 16.14 -46.87
N VAL A 415 11.82 16.02 -46.54
CA VAL A 415 11.37 15.41 -45.27
C VAL A 415 11.34 13.90 -45.37
N HIS A 416 11.02 13.30 -46.52
CA HIS A 416 11.22 11.86 -46.73
C HIS A 416 12.70 11.52 -46.46
N ARG A 417 13.62 12.25 -47.10
CA ARG A 417 15.08 12.17 -46.82
C ARG A 417 15.47 12.49 -45.37
N LEU A 418 14.66 13.19 -44.59
CA LEU A 418 14.93 13.51 -43.17
C LEU A 418 14.35 12.45 -42.23
N ASP A 419 13.22 11.84 -42.57
CA ASP A 419 12.52 10.84 -41.76
C ASP A 419 13.01 9.42 -42.04
N ASP A 420 13.40 9.12 -43.29
CA ASP A 420 14.29 8.00 -43.62
C ASP A 420 15.60 8.15 -42.83
N ARG A 421 16.21 9.35 -42.84
CA ARG A 421 17.38 9.63 -42.01
C ARG A 421 17.11 9.52 -40.51
N ARG A 422 15.89 9.74 -40.01
CA ARG A 422 15.56 9.54 -38.59
C ARG A 422 15.33 8.07 -38.25
N HIS A 423 14.68 7.31 -39.12
CA HIS A 423 14.52 5.87 -38.93
C HIS A 423 15.84 5.12 -39.09
N ASP A 424 16.67 5.51 -40.06
CA ASP A 424 18.05 5.02 -40.18
C ASP A 424 18.94 5.55 -39.06
N GLN A 425 18.88 6.82 -38.65
CA GLN A 425 19.66 7.29 -37.49
C GLN A 425 19.18 6.64 -36.20
N TRP A 426 17.90 6.39 -35.98
CA TRP A 426 17.40 5.71 -34.79
C TRP A 426 17.74 4.22 -34.83
N GLY A 427 17.60 3.57 -35.98
CA GLY A 427 18.05 2.21 -36.23
C GLY A 427 19.56 2.06 -36.07
N TYR A 428 20.34 3.02 -36.56
CA TYR A 428 21.79 3.11 -36.43
C TYR A 428 22.22 3.44 -35.01
N ILE A 429 21.54 4.35 -34.30
CA ILE A 429 21.78 4.65 -32.89
C ILE A 429 21.42 3.42 -32.05
N LYS A 430 20.33 2.71 -32.34
CA LYS A 430 19.95 1.45 -31.66
C LYS A 430 20.96 0.33 -31.94
N ARG A 431 21.46 0.19 -33.18
CA ARG A 431 22.56 -0.74 -33.55
C ARG A 431 23.90 -0.33 -32.93
N ARG A 432 24.24 0.96 -32.91
CA ARG A 432 25.52 1.49 -32.41
C ARG A 432 25.56 1.55 -30.89
N THR A 433 24.47 1.89 -30.20
CA THR A 433 24.35 1.77 -28.74
C THR A 433 24.35 0.31 -28.32
N SER A 434 23.63 -0.61 -28.98
CA SER A 434 23.73 -2.04 -28.64
C SER A 434 25.12 -2.63 -28.95
N SER A 435 25.80 -2.16 -30.01
CA SER A 435 27.21 -2.52 -30.28
C SER A 435 28.17 -1.94 -29.24
N ILE A 436 28.02 -0.67 -28.86
CA ILE A 436 28.83 -0.02 -27.81
C ILE A 436 28.58 -0.71 -26.48
N VAL A 437 27.32 -0.96 -26.08
CA VAL A 437 26.94 -1.69 -24.87
C VAL A 437 27.59 -3.07 -24.85
N ARG A 438 27.47 -3.88 -25.91
CA ARG A 438 28.17 -5.19 -25.99
C ARG A 438 29.69 -5.05 -25.84
N THR A 439 30.28 -3.99 -26.40
CA THR A 439 31.73 -3.76 -26.33
C THR A 439 32.17 -3.33 -24.93
N THR A 440 31.43 -2.41 -24.28
CA THR A 440 31.72 -1.95 -22.92
C THR A 440 31.40 -3.00 -21.87
N GLU A 441 30.41 -3.85 -22.11
CA GLU A 441 30.05 -5.02 -21.30
C GLU A 441 31.16 -6.08 -21.35
N ASN A 442 31.60 -6.49 -22.55
CA ASN A 442 32.73 -7.39 -22.72
C ASN A 442 34.05 -6.82 -22.15
N TYR A 443 34.19 -5.49 -22.11
CA TYR A 443 35.33 -4.81 -21.47
C TYR A 443 35.21 -4.74 -19.94
N LEU A 444 34.02 -4.48 -19.41
CA LEU A 444 33.71 -4.51 -17.97
C LEU A 444 33.92 -5.90 -17.38
N ILE A 445 33.48 -6.95 -18.06
CA ILE A 445 33.72 -8.34 -17.66
C ILE A 445 35.24 -8.57 -17.53
N LYS A 446 36.02 -8.21 -18.55
CA LYS A 446 37.50 -8.33 -18.53
C LYS A 446 38.17 -7.49 -17.44
N ILE A 447 37.62 -6.32 -17.09
CA ILE A 447 38.10 -5.51 -15.96
C ILE A 447 37.79 -6.21 -14.63
N ILE A 448 36.56 -6.67 -14.42
CA ILE A 448 36.13 -7.30 -13.16
C ILE A 448 36.91 -8.61 -12.95
N THR A 449 37.04 -9.46 -13.97
CA THR A 449 37.86 -10.68 -13.87
C THR A 449 39.32 -10.35 -13.55
N ARG A 450 39.92 -9.32 -14.18
CA ARG A 450 41.28 -8.86 -13.83
C ARG A 450 41.39 -8.39 -12.39
N LEU A 451 40.42 -7.64 -11.88
CA LEU A 451 40.39 -7.16 -10.48
C LEU A 451 40.27 -8.31 -9.48
N VAL A 452 39.42 -9.32 -9.75
CA VAL A 452 39.29 -10.49 -8.89
C VAL A 452 40.59 -11.31 -8.85
N LEU A 453 41.30 -11.44 -9.97
CA LEU A 453 42.57 -12.17 -10.07
C LEU A 453 43.79 -11.48 -9.42
N ILE A 454 43.63 -10.26 -8.90
CA ILE A 454 44.61 -9.61 -8.01
C ILE A 454 44.64 -10.31 -6.65
N TYR A 455 43.51 -10.85 -6.19
CA TYR A 455 43.44 -11.57 -4.93
C TYR A 455 44.17 -12.93 -5.04
N PRO A 456 44.95 -13.37 -4.04
CA PRO A 456 45.81 -14.55 -4.13
C PRO A 456 45.02 -15.87 -3.96
N PHE A 457 44.14 -16.18 -4.91
CA PHE A 457 43.48 -17.48 -5.00
C PHE A 457 44.48 -18.59 -5.35
N LYS A 458 44.30 -19.76 -4.72
CA LYS A 458 45.20 -20.93 -4.85
C LYS A 458 45.11 -21.62 -6.22
N ASP A 459 43.97 -21.50 -6.89
CA ASP A 459 43.76 -21.87 -8.28
C ASP A 459 43.20 -20.64 -9.01
N LYS A 460 44.00 -20.07 -9.92
CA LYS A 460 43.63 -18.85 -10.65
C LYS A 460 42.83 -19.14 -11.92
N GLU A 461 42.91 -20.35 -12.47
CA GLU A 461 42.26 -20.70 -13.72
C GLU A 461 40.82 -21.15 -13.44
N ALA A 462 40.61 -22.06 -12.49
CA ALA A 462 39.25 -22.43 -12.06
C ALA A 462 38.49 -21.23 -11.47
N THR A 463 39.16 -20.34 -10.73
CA THR A 463 38.53 -19.10 -10.23
C THR A 463 38.21 -18.14 -11.37
N ARG A 464 39.07 -18.04 -12.39
CA ARG A 464 38.83 -17.19 -13.57
C ARG A 464 37.60 -17.67 -14.34
N ASP A 465 37.54 -18.95 -14.65
CA ASP A 465 36.48 -19.50 -15.50
C ASP A 465 35.13 -19.47 -14.77
N LEU A 466 35.10 -19.76 -13.46
CA LEU A 466 33.91 -19.56 -12.62
C LEU A 466 33.43 -18.10 -12.60
N VAL A 467 34.35 -17.13 -12.56
CA VAL A 467 34.03 -15.70 -12.59
C VAL A 467 33.57 -15.26 -13.98
N GLU A 468 34.21 -15.71 -15.05
CA GLU A 468 33.78 -15.41 -16.43
C GLU A 468 32.40 -16.02 -16.73
N THR A 469 32.12 -17.27 -16.34
CA THR A 469 30.78 -17.87 -16.51
C THR A 469 29.71 -17.16 -15.68
N LEU A 470 29.97 -16.85 -14.40
CA LEU A 470 29.01 -16.12 -13.56
C LEU A 470 28.77 -14.69 -14.06
N LEU A 471 29.79 -14.05 -14.66
CA LEU A 471 29.65 -12.74 -15.29
C LEU A 471 28.90 -12.80 -16.62
N ASP A 472 29.10 -13.83 -17.45
CA ASP A 472 28.37 -14.02 -18.71
C ASP A 472 26.91 -14.43 -18.46
N GLU A 473 26.61 -15.25 -17.45
CA GLU A 473 25.24 -15.51 -17.01
C GLU A 473 24.57 -14.23 -16.50
N ARG A 474 25.27 -13.43 -15.69
CA ARG A 474 24.80 -12.10 -15.27
C ARG A 474 24.57 -11.17 -16.45
N ALA A 475 25.49 -11.14 -17.43
CA ALA A 475 25.41 -10.30 -18.62
C ALA A 475 24.23 -10.70 -19.50
N LYS A 476 24.04 -12.02 -19.74
CA LYS A 476 22.87 -12.55 -20.44
C LYS A 476 21.57 -12.20 -19.72
N ALA A 477 21.48 -12.47 -18.41
CA ALA A 477 20.33 -12.11 -17.60
C ALA A 477 20.04 -10.60 -17.57
N LEU A 478 21.08 -9.75 -17.66
CA LEU A 478 20.96 -8.29 -17.81
C LEU A 478 20.49 -7.89 -19.22
N ARG A 479 21.05 -8.49 -20.28
CA ARG A 479 20.63 -8.29 -21.69
C ARG A 479 19.14 -8.62 -21.87
N ASP A 480 18.67 -9.69 -21.24
CA ASP A 480 17.30 -10.19 -21.32
C ASP A 480 16.28 -9.38 -20.48
N MET A 481 16.72 -8.44 -19.62
CA MET A 481 15.80 -7.58 -18.87
C MET A 481 15.07 -6.57 -19.77
N SER A 482 13.81 -6.29 -19.46
CA SER A 482 13.06 -5.19 -20.09
C SER A 482 13.77 -3.83 -19.88
N PRO A 483 13.61 -2.87 -20.81
CA PRO A 483 14.28 -1.57 -20.69
C PRO A 483 13.84 -0.82 -19.43
N GLN A 484 12.57 -0.94 -19.03
CA GLN A 484 12.05 -0.41 -17.76
C GLN A 484 12.83 -0.95 -16.55
N ARG A 485 13.04 -2.28 -16.48
CA ARG A 485 13.79 -2.93 -15.39
C ARG A 485 15.28 -2.57 -15.39
N LYS A 486 15.87 -2.26 -16.55
CA LYS A 486 17.23 -1.70 -16.66
C LYS A 486 17.31 -0.30 -16.04
N TRP A 487 16.38 0.60 -16.38
CA TRP A 487 16.29 1.93 -15.75
C TRP A 487 16.08 1.85 -14.24
N GLU A 488 15.21 0.94 -13.78
CA GLU A 488 15.02 0.67 -12.35
C GLU A 488 16.34 0.34 -11.66
N TRP A 489 17.09 -0.63 -12.18
CA TRP A 489 18.30 -1.14 -11.52
C TRP A 489 19.52 -0.22 -11.63
N PHE A 490 19.74 0.43 -12.77
CA PHE A 490 20.96 1.19 -13.02
C PHE A 490 20.87 2.68 -12.72
N PHE A 491 19.65 3.26 -12.73
CA PHE A 491 19.46 4.69 -12.48
C PHE A 491 18.63 4.93 -11.23
N PHE A 492 17.39 4.42 -11.18
CA PHE A 492 16.45 4.80 -10.13
C PHE A 492 16.84 4.28 -8.75
N ARG A 493 17.07 2.96 -8.58
CA ARG A 493 17.41 2.39 -7.26
C ARG A 493 18.70 2.99 -6.66
N PRO A 494 19.79 3.23 -7.43
CA PRO A 494 20.96 3.95 -6.91
C PRO A 494 20.66 5.37 -6.45
N VAL A 495 19.88 6.16 -7.21
CA VAL A 495 19.56 7.55 -6.87
C VAL A 495 18.53 7.64 -5.72
N GLU A 496 17.55 6.72 -5.65
CA GLU A 496 16.67 6.52 -4.49
C GLU A 496 17.49 6.19 -3.23
N SER A 497 18.50 5.31 -3.36
CA SER A 497 19.41 4.96 -2.25
C SER A 497 20.26 6.15 -1.80
N PHE A 498 20.84 6.90 -2.75
CA PHE A 498 21.59 8.12 -2.45
C PHE A 498 20.72 9.16 -1.74
N ASN A 499 19.51 9.43 -2.23
CA ASN A 499 18.61 10.41 -1.62
C ASN A 499 18.10 9.97 -0.24
N THR A 500 17.92 8.66 -0.03
CA THR A 500 17.63 8.09 1.31
C THR A 500 18.78 8.33 2.28
N VAL A 501 20.03 8.02 1.87
CA VAL A 501 21.23 8.28 2.68
C VAL A 501 21.41 9.79 2.93
N TRP A 502 21.08 10.64 1.95
CA TRP A 502 21.11 12.08 2.10
C TRP A 502 20.09 12.59 3.14
N LEU A 503 18.87 12.05 3.17
CA LEU A 503 17.90 12.38 4.22
C LEU A 503 18.37 11.90 5.61
N VAL A 504 18.90 10.68 5.70
CA VAL A 504 19.44 10.15 6.98
C VAL A 504 20.62 11.02 7.46
N TYR A 505 21.49 11.45 6.55
CA TYR A 505 22.54 12.43 6.84
C TYR A 505 21.97 13.76 7.34
N ILE A 506 20.93 14.31 6.69
CA ILE A 506 20.26 15.54 7.15
C ILE A 506 19.74 15.39 8.58
N VAL A 507 19.04 14.29 8.89
CA VAL A 507 18.50 14.04 10.23
C VAL A 507 19.64 13.95 11.26
N VAL A 508 20.68 13.16 11.00
CA VAL A 508 21.82 13.00 11.93
C VAL A 508 22.61 14.30 12.09
N ALA A 509 22.90 15.02 11.00
CA ALA A 509 23.63 16.28 11.03
C ALA A 509 22.85 17.40 11.74
N GLN A 510 21.51 17.37 11.68
CA GLN A 510 20.64 18.23 12.48
C GLN A 510 20.68 17.82 13.96
N THR A 511 20.39 16.56 14.30
CA THR A 511 20.29 16.07 15.69
C THR A 511 21.60 16.18 16.47
N TRP A 512 22.77 15.88 15.88
CA TRP A 512 24.07 16.02 16.55
C TRP A 512 24.71 17.42 16.39
N GLY A 513 24.10 18.29 15.58
CA GLY A 513 24.58 19.65 15.36
C GLY A 513 25.92 19.70 14.62
N PHE A 514 26.06 18.89 13.57
CA PHE A 514 27.18 18.98 12.64
C PHE A 514 27.09 20.26 11.78
N TYR A 515 25.87 20.72 11.50
CA TYR A 515 25.59 22.02 10.85
C TYR A 515 25.82 23.26 11.74
N LYS A 516 26.74 23.18 12.73
CA LYS A 516 27.19 24.30 13.57
C LYS A 516 28.65 24.70 13.29
N THR A 517 29.29 24.16 12.25
CA THR A 517 30.60 24.66 11.79
C THR A 517 30.46 26.00 11.08
N CYS A 518 31.48 26.86 11.19
CA CYS A 518 31.50 28.17 10.50
C CYS A 518 31.29 27.99 9.00
N ASP A 519 32.06 27.12 8.35
CA ASP A 519 32.00 26.81 6.91
C ASP A 519 30.58 26.48 6.42
N CYS A 520 29.78 25.80 7.25
CA CYS A 520 28.42 25.39 6.89
C CYS A 520 27.39 26.51 7.07
N VAL A 521 27.65 27.40 8.03
CA VAL A 521 26.83 28.55 8.35
C VAL A 521 27.08 29.70 7.38
N THR A 522 28.36 29.99 7.08
CA THR A 522 28.78 31.01 6.11
C THR A 522 28.93 30.43 4.69
N SER A 523 28.18 29.36 4.38
CA SER A 523 28.37 28.60 3.15
C SER A 523 28.06 29.43 1.90
N THR A 524 28.90 29.29 0.88
CA THR A 524 28.78 30.01 -0.41
C THR A 524 27.91 29.29 -1.43
N TRP A 525 27.04 28.35 -1.02
CA TRP A 525 26.11 27.68 -1.93
C TRP A 525 25.04 28.65 -2.48
N GLY A 526 24.72 29.71 -1.75
CA GLY A 526 24.07 30.90 -2.31
C GLY A 526 25.10 31.86 -2.87
N GLY A 527 24.89 32.37 -4.10
CA GLY A 527 25.90 33.15 -4.85
C GLY A 527 26.33 34.51 -4.25
N ALA A 528 25.75 34.93 -3.12
CA ALA A 528 26.18 36.09 -2.34
C ALA A 528 26.96 35.72 -1.06
N GLY A 529 27.07 34.42 -0.74
CA GLY A 529 27.49 33.92 0.57
C GLY A 529 26.37 33.97 1.61
N GLY A 530 26.36 33.01 2.53
CA GLY A 530 25.75 33.22 3.85
C GLY A 530 26.72 34.01 4.73
N TYR A 531 26.23 34.97 5.50
CA TYR A 531 27.04 35.66 6.52
C TYR A 531 26.60 35.25 7.93
N LEU A 532 27.56 35.25 8.86
CA LEU A 532 27.29 35.08 10.29
C LEU A 532 27.43 36.45 10.97
N ASP A 533 26.35 36.94 11.54
CA ASP A 533 26.39 38.11 12.42
C ASP A 533 26.63 37.66 13.87
N PHE A 534 27.84 37.92 14.38
CA PHE A 534 28.23 37.62 15.77
C PHE A 534 27.55 38.55 16.79
N GLY A 535 27.05 39.72 16.39
CA GLY A 535 26.32 40.64 17.28
C GLY A 535 24.82 40.34 17.38
N VAL A 536 24.28 39.63 16.38
CA VAL A 536 22.85 39.28 16.26
C VAL A 536 22.62 37.76 16.46
N GLN A 537 23.66 37.02 16.87
CA GLN A 537 23.70 35.56 16.85
C GLN A 537 22.58 34.87 17.67
N ASP A 538 22.14 35.51 18.76
CA ASP A 538 21.03 35.09 19.63
C ASP A 538 19.83 36.07 19.63
N VAL A 539 19.82 37.08 18.75
CA VAL A 539 18.77 38.11 18.68
C VAL A 539 17.99 37.96 17.37
N ALA A 540 16.73 37.54 17.45
CA ALA A 540 15.86 37.45 16.29
C ALA A 540 15.73 38.82 15.58
N SER A 541 16.02 38.86 14.27
CA SER A 541 15.59 40.02 13.47
C SER A 541 14.05 40.07 13.46
N LYS A 542 13.48 41.27 13.35
CA LYS A 542 12.02 41.49 13.39
C LYS A 542 11.22 40.71 12.33
N TRP A 543 11.89 40.16 11.31
CA TRP A 543 11.28 39.35 10.25
C TRP A 543 11.37 37.84 10.49
N VAL A 544 12.18 37.36 11.46
CA VAL A 544 12.32 35.93 11.77
C VAL A 544 10.97 35.31 12.15
N GLU A 545 10.23 35.96 13.05
CA GLU A 545 8.92 35.51 13.53
C GLU A 545 7.89 35.30 12.38
N PRO A 546 7.60 36.28 11.49
CA PRO A 546 6.67 36.05 10.38
C PRO A 546 7.16 35.00 9.36
N TYR A 547 8.48 34.81 9.17
CA TYR A 547 8.98 33.70 8.35
C TYR A 547 8.78 32.34 9.04
N TRP A 548 9.04 32.23 10.34
CA TRP A 548 8.75 31.02 11.12
C TRP A 548 7.26 30.70 11.10
N LEU A 549 6.39 31.69 11.30
CA LEU A 549 4.95 31.55 11.23
C LEU A 549 4.51 31.08 9.84
N THR A 550 5.07 31.65 8.77
CA THR A 550 4.77 31.26 7.39
C THR A 550 5.17 29.81 7.09
N GLY A 551 6.39 29.39 7.45
CA GLY A 551 6.87 28.02 7.22
C GLY A 551 6.12 26.97 8.06
N THR A 552 5.78 27.33 9.30
CA THR A 552 4.98 26.51 10.21
C THR A 552 3.55 26.35 9.70
N LEU A 553 2.89 27.46 9.33
CA LEU A 553 1.53 27.47 8.81
C LEU A 553 1.43 26.68 7.51
N LEU A 554 2.34 26.90 6.55
CA LEU A 554 2.39 26.16 5.28
C LEU A 554 2.44 24.65 5.53
N THR A 555 3.36 24.19 6.39
CA THR A 555 3.49 22.77 6.73
C THR A 555 2.24 22.24 7.42
N SER A 556 1.72 22.98 8.41
CA SER A 556 0.57 22.59 9.22
C SER A 556 -0.71 22.45 8.38
N THR A 557 -0.97 23.42 7.50
CA THR A 557 -2.10 23.41 6.57
C THR A 557 -1.98 22.27 5.56
N VAL A 558 -0.81 22.09 4.94
CA VAL A 558 -0.60 20.99 3.97
C VAL A 558 -0.73 19.63 4.63
N MET A 559 -0.14 19.43 5.81
CA MET A 559 -0.26 18.18 6.57
C MET A 559 -1.70 17.91 7.02
N GLY A 560 -2.37 18.89 7.61
CA GLY A 560 -3.75 18.77 8.08
C GLY A 560 -4.74 18.47 6.96
N LEU A 561 -4.67 19.20 5.84
CA LEU A 561 -5.52 18.96 4.67
C LEU A 561 -5.28 17.59 4.05
N SER A 562 -4.03 17.09 4.04
CA SER A 562 -3.70 15.79 3.48
C SER A 562 -4.17 14.62 4.34
N ILE A 563 -3.93 14.70 5.66
CA ILE A 563 -4.45 13.75 6.64
C ILE A 563 -5.98 13.71 6.60
N PHE A 564 -6.63 14.88 6.52
CA PHE A 564 -8.07 14.99 6.35
C PHE A 564 -8.55 14.34 5.04
N TYR A 565 -7.91 14.64 3.90
CA TYR A 565 -8.27 14.04 2.60
C TYR A 565 -8.15 12.51 2.60
N ILE A 566 -7.03 11.97 3.08
CA ILE A 566 -6.79 10.52 3.14
C ILE A 566 -7.81 9.84 4.08
N THR A 567 -8.11 10.46 5.23
CA THR A 567 -9.13 9.97 6.17
C THR A 567 -10.54 10.02 5.57
N VAL A 568 -10.88 11.08 4.83
CA VAL A 568 -12.17 11.24 4.14
C VAL A 568 -12.36 10.20 3.03
N GLU A 569 -11.31 9.87 2.28
CA GLU A 569 -11.37 8.82 1.27
C GLU A 569 -11.46 7.43 1.91
N TRP A 570 -10.68 7.15 2.96
CA TRP A 570 -10.80 5.92 3.73
C TRP A 570 -12.22 5.70 4.29
N CYS A 571 -12.81 6.73 4.90
CA CYS A 571 -14.17 6.67 5.43
C CYS A 571 -15.21 6.40 4.33
N GLN A 572 -15.11 7.04 3.15
CA GLN A 572 -16.01 6.78 2.02
C GLN A 572 -15.86 5.38 1.41
N GLN A 573 -14.71 4.74 1.56
CA GLN A 573 -14.41 3.41 1.04
C GLN A 573 -14.65 2.31 2.07
N SER A 574 -14.75 2.67 3.36
CA SER A 574 -14.84 1.76 4.50
C SER A 574 -15.85 0.62 4.30
N PHE A 575 -17.07 0.94 3.85
CA PHE A 575 -18.18 0.01 3.66
C PHE A 575 -17.92 -1.13 2.65
N LEU A 576 -16.96 -0.97 1.72
CA LEU A 576 -16.51 -2.07 0.86
C LEU A 576 -15.68 -3.09 1.63
N SER A 577 -14.96 -2.65 2.67
CA SER A 577 -13.99 -3.43 3.44
C SER A 577 -14.50 -3.89 4.82
N THR A 578 -15.65 -3.39 5.28
CA THR A 578 -16.30 -3.88 6.51
C THR A 578 -16.82 -5.32 6.31
N GLU A 579 -16.36 -6.24 7.17
CA GLU A 579 -16.72 -7.66 7.10
C GLU A 579 -18.19 -7.89 7.44
N ASP A 580 -18.64 -7.34 8.57
CA ASP A 580 -20.05 -7.34 8.94
C ASP A 580 -20.85 -6.56 7.89
N TYR A 581 -22.03 -7.07 7.59
CA TYR A 581 -22.89 -6.49 6.59
C TYR A 581 -23.72 -5.32 7.13
N GLU A 582 -24.17 -5.36 8.39
CA GLU A 582 -24.99 -4.27 8.95
C GLU A 582 -24.14 -3.02 9.24
N ASP A 583 -22.92 -3.19 9.77
CA ASP A 583 -21.95 -2.10 9.86
C ASP A 583 -21.62 -1.52 8.46
N ALA A 584 -21.56 -2.37 7.42
CA ALA A 584 -21.35 -1.90 6.04
C ALA A 584 -22.56 -1.12 5.49
N ARG A 585 -23.80 -1.57 5.75
CA ARG A 585 -25.03 -0.85 5.40
C ARG A 585 -25.08 0.51 6.07
N GLN A 586 -24.73 0.58 7.36
CA GLN A 586 -24.68 1.84 8.10
C GLN A 586 -23.54 2.75 7.60
N GLY A 587 -22.35 2.20 7.33
CA GLY A 587 -21.24 2.93 6.69
C GLY A 587 -21.60 3.50 5.32
N LEU A 588 -22.39 2.77 4.51
CA LEU A 588 -22.92 3.26 3.24
C LEU A 588 -23.92 4.41 3.42
N ARG A 589 -24.85 4.32 4.40
CA ARG A 589 -25.77 5.42 4.73
C ARG A 589 -25.01 6.69 5.12
N MET A 590 -24.03 6.56 6.02
CA MET A 590 -23.17 7.69 6.43
C MET A 590 -22.37 8.25 5.25
N THR A 591 -21.86 7.39 4.37
CA THR A 591 -21.15 7.79 3.12
C THR A 591 -22.08 8.56 2.18
N ARG A 592 -23.33 8.11 2.00
CA ARG A 592 -24.34 8.79 1.16
C ARG A 592 -24.71 10.17 1.71
N ILE A 593 -24.93 10.26 3.03
CA ILE A 593 -25.17 11.54 3.72
C ILE A 593 -23.97 12.48 3.51
N TYR A 594 -22.75 12.02 3.79
CA TYR A 594 -21.53 12.83 3.60
C TYR A 594 -21.34 13.29 2.13
N ARG A 595 -21.61 12.42 1.15
CA ARG A 595 -21.57 12.77 -0.28
C ARG A 595 -22.66 13.76 -0.69
N HIS A 596 -23.82 13.74 -0.04
CA HIS A 596 -24.89 14.71 -0.24
C HIS A 596 -24.52 16.10 0.34
N TRP A 597 -23.99 16.16 1.57
CA TRP A 597 -23.53 17.41 2.19
C TRP A 597 -22.33 18.02 1.44
N THR A 598 -21.35 17.21 1.05
CA THR A 598 -20.17 17.68 0.28
C THR A 598 -20.45 17.89 -1.22
N PHE A 599 -21.69 17.70 -1.69
CA PHE A 599 -22.04 17.82 -3.11
C PHE A 599 -21.72 19.20 -3.69
N PHE A 600 -21.90 20.28 -2.93
CA PHE A 600 -21.58 21.64 -3.37
C PHE A 600 -20.07 21.82 -3.63
N PHE A 601 -19.23 21.47 -2.66
CA PHE A 601 -17.77 21.51 -2.82
C PHE A 601 -17.28 20.61 -3.96
N ARG A 602 -17.88 19.42 -4.13
CA ARG A 602 -17.61 18.52 -5.26
C ARG A 602 -18.03 19.13 -6.60
N ARG A 603 -19.15 19.86 -6.66
CA ARG A 603 -19.59 20.58 -7.87
C ARG A 603 -18.65 21.74 -8.22
N LEU A 604 -18.17 22.49 -7.22
CA LEU A 604 -17.20 23.57 -7.41
C LEU A 604 -15.83 23.04 -7.86
N SER A 605 -15.33 21.98 -7.19
CA SER A 605 -14.11 21.26 -7.58
C SER A 605 -14.21 20.71 -9.01
N ARG A 606 -15.34 20.12 -9.41
CA ARG A 606 -15.60 19.69 -10.79
C ARG A 606 -15.72 20.83 -11.80
N LEU A 607 -16.15 22.02 -11.38
CA LEU A 607 -16.19 23.20 -12.25
C LEU A 607 -14.75 23.66 -12.54
N PHE A 608 -13.93 23.79 -11.50
CA PHE A 608 -12.49 24.08 -11.63
C PHE A 608 -11.75 23.00 -12.43
N SER A 609 -12.05 21.72 -12.18
CA SER A 609 -11.46 20.60 -12.92
C SER A 609 -11.88 20.61 -14.40
N ARG A 610 -13.09 21.06 -14.75
CA ARG A 610 -13.49 21.24 -16.15
C ARG A 610 -12.75 22.40 -16.82
N PHE A 611 -12.52 23.51 -16.12
CA PHE A 611 -11.75 24.63 -16.68
C PHE A 611 -10.26 24.29 -16.86
N THR A 612 -9.67 23.44 -16.01
CA THR A 612 -8.26 23.03 -16.10
C THR A 612 -8.03 21.81 -16.99
N PHE A 613 -8.80 20.73 -16.80
CA PHE A 613 -8.61 19.48 -17.53
C PHE A 613 -9.28 19.44 -18.91
N ASN A 614 -10.43 20.08 -19.17
CA ASN A 614 -11.02 19.97 -20.52
C ASN A 614 -10.09 20.55 -21.62
N PRO A 615 -9.33 21.64 -21.40
CA PRO A 615 -8.26 22.05 -22.31
C PRO A 615 -7.14 21.01 -22.43
N MET A 616 -6.64 20.48 -21.31
CA MET A 616 -5.57 19.47 -21.30
C MET A 616 -5.97 18.15 -21.98
N GLU A 617 -7.22 17.71 -21.81
CA GLU A 617 -7.79 16.50 -22.42
C GLU A 617 -7.97 16.71 -23.93
N ARG A 618 -8.50 17.86 -24.36
CA ARG A 618 -8.56 18.23 -25.79
C ARG A 618 -7.16 18.28 -26.42
N VAL A 619 -6.17 18.82 -25.69
CA VAL A 619 -4.77 18.83 -26.12
C VAL A 619 -4.18 17.42 -26.13
N ALA A 620 -4.49 16.55 -25.16
CA ALA A 620 -4.01 15.16 -25.13
C ALA A 620 -4.58 14.33 -26.28
N VAL A 621 -5.88 14.44 -26.57
CA VAL A 621 -6.53 13.83 -27.74
C VAL A 621 -5.96 14.43 -29.04
N ALA A 622 -5.74 15.74 -29.10
CA ALA A 622 -5.09 16.40 -30.25
C ALA A 622 -3.58 16.10 -30.38
N ILE A 623 -2.95 15.52 -29.35
CA ILE A 623 -1.56 14.99 -29.36
C ILE A 623 -1.57 13.44 -29.48
N GLY A 624 -2.74 12.80 -29.59
CA GLY A 624 -2.85 11.34 -29.76
C GLY A 624 -2.50 10.53 -28.51
N LEU A 625 -2.37 11.17 -27.34
CA LEU A 625 -2.09 10.53 -26.05
C LEU A 625 -3.32 9.82 -25.46
N MET A 626 -4.51 10.07 -26.00
CA MET A 626 -5.78 9.44 -25.64
C MET A 626 -6.59 9.23 -26.92
N LYS A 627 -7.10 8.02 -27.18
CA LYS A 627 -7.95 7.75 -28.35
C LYS A 627 -9.33 8.39 -28.22
N TYR A 628 -9.92 8.35 -27.02
CA TYR A 628 -11.28 8.82 -26.75
C TYR A 628 -11.39 9.58 -25.42
N PRO A 629 -12.27 10.60 -25.32
CA PRO A 629 -12.58 11.24 -24.04
C PRO A 629 -13.38 10.26 -23.16
N GLN A 630 -12.94 10.04 -21.93
CA GLN A 630 -13.53 9.02 -21.06
C GLN A 630 -14.76 9.55 -20.31
N LYS A 631 -15.89 8.83 -20.37
CA LYS A 631 -17.10 9.17 -19.61
C LYS A 631 -16.78 9.12 -18.11
N THR A 632 -16.93 10.23 -17.37
CA THR A 632 -16.72 10.23 -15.90
C THR A 632 -18.01 9.98 -15.15
N LEU A 633 -18.05 8.95 -14.30
CA LEU A 633 -19.20 8.68 -13.43
C LEU A 633 -19.34 9.78 -12.37
N LEU A 634 -20.40 10.58 -12.48
CA LEU A 634 -20.67 11.65 -11.52
C LEU A 634 -21.66 11.15 -10.45
N TRP A 635 -21.27 11.20 -9.18
CA TRP A 635 -22.21 10.96 -8.08
C TRP A 635 -23.47 11.83 -8.20
N THR A 636 -24.64 11.20 -8.21
CA THR A 636 -25.97 11.79 -8.17
C THR A 636 -26.77 11.29 -6.96
N LYS A 637 -27.77 12.08 -6.53
CA LYS A 637 -28.82 11.65 -5.59
C LYS A 637 -30.04 11.09 -6.33
N VAL A 638 -30.47 11.78 -7.39
CA VAL A 638 -31.66 11.44 -8.20
C VAL A 638 -31.42 10.15 -8.98
N HIS A 639 -32.46 9.34 -9.13
CA HIS A 639 -32.48 8.17 -10.01
C HIS A 639 -32.34 8.62 -11.46
N THR A 640 -31.40 8.01 -12.19
CA THR A 640 -31.16 8.29 -13.62
C THR A 640 -31.58 7.12 -14.51
N HIS A 641 -31.63 5.91 -13.96
CA HIS A 641 -32.24 4.76 -14.59
C HIS A 641 -33.46 4.29 -13.80
N ASP A 642 -34.61 4.31 -14.46
CA ASP A 642 -35.86 3.70 -14.04
C ASP A 642 -36.26 2.71 -15.14
N PRO A 643 -36.33 1.39 -14.87
CA PRO A 643 -36.72 0.39 -15.87
C PRO A 643 -38.24 0.27 -16.02
N ASP A 644 -39.02 0.78 -15.07
CA ASP A 644 -40.47 0.53 -14.97
C ASP A 644 -41.29 1.56 -15.75
N ILE A 645 -40.63 2.55 -16.37
CA ILE A 645 -41.22 3.39 -17.42
C ILE A 645 -41.13 2.61 -18.75
N PRO A 646 -42.26 2.11 -19.30
CA PRO A 646 -42.23 1.46 -20.60
C PRO A 646 -41.85 2.51 -21.63
N ILE A 647 -40.76 2.29 -22.38
CA ILE A 647 -40.41 3.15 -23.52
C ILE A 647 -41.64 3.16 -24.43
N PRO A 648 -42.27 4.32 -24.70
CA PRO A 648 -43.46 4.38 -25.54
C PRO A 648 -43.05 3.97 -26.96
N GLY A 649 -43.36 2.72 -27.31
CA GLY A 649 -42.98 2.13 -28.58
C GLY A 649 -43.51 2.98 -29.74
N PRO A 650 -42.77 3.05 -30.88
CA PRO A 650 -43.22 3.81 -32.03
C PRO A 650 -44.64 3.37 -32.39
N SER A 651 -45.57 4.33 -32.42
CA SER A 651 -47.01 4.07 -32.41
C SER A 651 -47.51 3.54 -33.75
N THR A 652 -47.25 2.26 -34.02
CA THR A 652 -47.80 1.52 -35.15
C THR A 652 -49.33 1.56 -35.08
N PRO A 653 -50.03 2.05 -36.12
CA PRO A 653 -51.49 2.07 -36.12
C PRO A 653 -52.04 0.65 -35.93
N ARG A 654 -52.88 0.44 -34.91
CA ARG A 654 -53.49 -0.86 -34.63
C ARG A 654 -54.55 -1.19 -35.69
N PRO A 655 -54.48 -2.34 -36.38
CA PRO A 655 -55.65 -2.94 -37.01
C PRO A 655 -56.64 -3.42 -35.92
N HIS A 656 -57.94 -3.45 -36.23
CA HIS A 656 -58.96 -3.98 -35.31
C HIS A 656 -59.04 -5.51 -35.37
N GLY A 657 -59.31 -6.11 -34.20
CA GLY A 657 -60.17 -7.29 -34.07
C GLY A 657 -59.53 -8.67 -34.27
N ASN A 658 -59.25 -9.38 -33.16
CA ASN A 658 -60.21 -10.35 -32.63
C ASN A 658 -59.83 -10.83 -31.21
N PRO A 659 -60.78 -11.38 -30.43
CA PRO A 659 -60.54 -11.82 -29.05
C PRO A 659 -60.28 -13.33 -28.92
N SER A 660 -59.62 -13.76 -27.85
CA SER A 660 -60.02 -14.87 -26.93
C SER A 660 -58.83 -15.49 -26.18
N ILE A 661 -59.16 -16.34 -25.19
CA ILE A 661 -58.30 -17.30 -24.47
C ILE A 661 -57.36 -16.71 -23.38
N GLU A 662 -57.93 -16.68 -22.17
CA GLU A 662 -57.35 -17.14 -20.89
C GLU A 662 -55.98 -16.60 -20.42
N LEU A 663 -56.02 -15.61 -19.51
CA LEU A 663 -54.98 -15.42 -18.50
C LEU A 663 -55.16 -16.46 -17.39
N SER A 664 -54.07 -17.14 -16.99
CA SER A 664 -54.04 -17.94 -15.76
C SER A 664 -53.73 -17.06 -14.55
N ASP A 665 -54.70 -16.89 -13.65
CA ASP A 665 -54.54 -16.08 -12.45
C ASP A 665 -53.67 -16.79 -11.40
N PHE A 666 -52.48 -16.27 -11.14
CA PHE A 666 -51.56 -16.77 -10.10
C PHE A 666 -51.50 -15.82 -8.89
N SER A 667 -52.68 -15.49 -8.37
CA SER A 667 -52.88 -14.58 -7.23
C SER A 667 -53.29 -15.28 -5.92
N THR A 668 -52.78 -16.50 -5.66
CA THR A 668 -53.03 -17.23 -4.41
C THR A 668 -51.95 -16.93 -3.36
N VAL A 669 -52.12 -15.81 -2.64
CA VAL A 669 -51.41 -15.58 -1.38
C VAL A 669 -51.84 -16.65 -0.38
N ARG A 670 -50.95 -17.59 -0.06
CA ARG A 670 -51.19 -18.64 0.92
C ARG A 670 -50.48 -18.30 2.23
N ASP A 671 -51.27 -17.89 3.22
CA ASP A 671 -50.81 -17.42 4.53
C ASP A 671 -50.56 -18.58 5.51
N ASP A 672 -49.51 -19.37 5.27
CA ASP A 672 -49.09 -20.45 6.19
C ASP A 672 -48.23 -19.89 7.35
N SER A 673 -48.87 -19.14 8.24
CA SER A 673 -48.23 -18.53 9.42
C SER A 673 -47.99 -19.54 10.57
N GLN A 674 -47.17 -20.59 10.35
CA GLN A 674 -46.80 -21.55 11.41
C GLN A 674 -45.30 -21.90 11.49
N HIS A 675 -44.89 -22.37 12.67
CA HIS A 675 -43.51 -22.32 13.15
C HIS A 675 -42.51 -23.20 12.38
N SER A 676 -41.43 -22.60 11.90
CA SER A 676 -40.11 -23.25 11.84
C SER A 676 -38.96 -22.23 11.77
N ARG A 677 -38.48 -21.74 12.92
CA ARG A 677 -37.25 -20.93 13.03
C ARG A 677 -35.98 -21.79 12.86
N HIS A 678 -35.83 -22.47 11.73
CA HIS A 678 -34.54 -23.05 11.35
C HIS A 678 -33.62 -21.96 10.80
N ALA A 679 -32.99 -21.25 11.74
CA ALA A 679 -31.86 -20.38 11.44
C ALA A 679 -30.69 -21.24 10.94
N TYR A 680 -30.55 -21.34 9.61
CA TYR A 680 -29.32 -21.81 8.97
C TYR A 680 -28.23 -20.74 9.09
N ASP A 681 -27.82 -20.47 10.34
CA ASP A 681 -26.48 -19.97 10.59
C ASP A 681 -25.51 -21.02 10.05
N THR A 682 -24.73 -20.62 9.06
CA THR A 682 -23.64 -21.46 8.55
C THR A 682 -22.62 -21.55 9.67
N PRO A 683 -22.35 -22.74 10.25
CA PRO A 683 -21.55 -22.84 11.45
C PRO A 683 -20.19 -22.19 11.23
N ALA A 684 -19.69 -21.48 12.24
CA ALA A 684 -18.47 -20.67 12.15
C ALA A 684 -17.21 -21.49 11.78
N MET A 685 -17.28 -22.82 11.87
CA MET A 685 -16.27 -23.77 11.38
C MET A 685 -16.58 -24.24 9.95
N ALA A 686 -16.79 -23.30 9.02
CA ALA A 686 -16.66 -23.62 7.61
C ALA A 686 -15.18 -23.96 7.32
N HIS A 687 -14.86 -25.25 7.14
CA HIS A 687 -13.52 -25.69 6.76
C HIS A 687 -13.04 -24.88 5.54
N SER A 688 -12.00 -24.06 5.72
CA SER A 688 -11.44 -23.28 4.61
C SER A 688 -10.85 -24.27 3.62
N LEU A 689 -11.32 -24.22 2.36
CA LEU A 689 -10.76 -25.03 1.27
C LEU A 689 -9.32 -24.63 0.93
N PHE A 690 -8.87 -23.50 1.47
CA PHE A 690 -7.49 -23.05 1.38
C PHE A 690 -6.77 -23.44 2.67
N PRO A 691 -5.50 -23.89 2.60
CA PRO A 691 -4.72 -24.19 3.79
C PRO A 691 -4.63 -22.96 4.71
N PRO A 692 -4.66 -23.15 6.05
CA PRO A 692 -4.70 -22.05 7.00
C PRO A 692 -3.47 -21.15 6.84
N ALA A 693 -3.71 -19.85 6.64
CA ALA A 693 -2.66 -18.86 6.35
C ALA A 693 -1.69 -18.59 7.52
N ILE A 694 -1.95 -19.18 8.69
CA ILE A 694 -1.13 -19.14 9.89
C ILE A 694 -1.06 -20.60 10.38
N PRO A 695 0.13 -21.19 10.64
CA PRO A 695 0.21 -22.50 11.25
C PRO A 695 -0.48 -22.46 12.63
N GLN A 696 -1.24 -23.51 12.97
CA GLN A 696 -1.90 -23.59 14.28
C GLN A 696 -0.87 -23.35 15.39
N ARG A 697 -1.23 -22.50 16.36
CA ARG A 697 -0.40 -22.29 17.56
C ARG A 697 -0.08 -23.65 18.16
N ARG A 698 1.19 -23.90 18.48
CA ARG A 698 1.54 -24.95 19.45
C ARG A 698 0.68 -24.74 20.71
N PRO A 699 0.16 -25.81 21.34
CA PRO A 699 -0.42 -25.70 22.68
C PRO A 699 0.56 -24.96 23.59
N ARG A 700 0.03 -24.02 24.38
CA ARG A 700 0.83 -23.35 25.40
C ARG A 700 1.09 -24.38 26.49
N GLN A 701 2.35 -24.68 26.77
CA GLN A 701 2.69 -25.42 28.00
C GLN A 701 2.56 -24.44 29.16
N ASP A 702 1.33 -24.34 29.68
CA ASP A 702 1.11 -23.68 30.96
C ASP A 702 1.88 -24.47 32.02
N SER A 703 2.90 -23.82 32.58
CA SER A 703 3.92 -24.42 33.42
C SER A 703 3.69 -23.92 34.84
N ASP A 704 3.07 -24.74 35.68
CA ASP A 704 2.78 -24.38 37.07
C ASP A 704 4.07 -24.03 37.83
N SER A 705 4.10 -22.82 38.38
CA SER A 705 5.17 -22.34 39.27
C SER A 705 4.63 -22.04 40.67
N SER A 706 3.84 -22.97 41.22
CA SER A 706 3.34 -22.96 42.59
C SER A 706 4.35 -23.62 43.54
N ALA A 707 5.17 -22.80 44.19
CA ALA A 707 6.25 -23.31 45.04
C ALA A 707 5.75 -23.82 46.40
N ALA A 708 5.97 -25.11 46.68
CA ALA A 708 5.80 -25.71 48.01
C ALA A 708 6.99 -26.60 48.37
N ARG A 709 7.59 -26.36 49.54
CA ARG A 709 8.54 -27.25 50.23
C ARG A 709 7.73 -28.36 50.95
N PRO A 710 8.26 -29.59 51.09
CA PRO A 710 9.30 -29.82 52.10
C PRO A 710 10.46 -30.75 51.66
N SER A 711 11.35 -31.04 52.60
CA SER A 711 12.55 -31.90 52.50
C SER A 711 12.61 -32.79 53.75
N PRO A 712 13.58 -33.71 53.94
CA PRO A 712 14.42 -34.49 53.01
C PRO A 712 14.38 -36.02 53.37
N SER A 713 15.46 -36.77 53.03
CA SER A 713 15.83 -38.15 53.46
C SER A 713 15.24 -39.34 52.65
N LEU A 714 15.92 -40.50 52.47
CA LEU A 714 17.35 -40.88 52.64
C LEU A 714 17.63 -42.21 51.86
N LEU A 715 18.90 -42.44 51.47
CA LEU A 715 19.63 -43.74 51.34
C LEU A 715 19.14 -44.92 50.43
N ARG A 716 20.08 -45.38 49.56
CA ARG A 716 20.44 -46.81 49.24
C ARG A 716 19.36 -47.70 48.53
N GLN A 717 19.64 -48.89 47.98
CA GLN A 717 20.87 -49.69 47.78
C GLN A 717 20.86 -50.53 46.46
N GLU A 718 22.05 -51.04 46.11
CA GLU A 718 22.60 -51.76 44.94
C GLU A 718 21.98 -53.12 44.48
N TYR A 719 22.57 -53.66 43.39
CA TYR A 719 22.57 -55.07 42.90
C TYR A 719 21.28 -55.65 42.25
N SER A 720 21.33 -56.67 41.36
CA SER A 720 22.41 -57.58 40.92
C SER A 720 22.29 -58.04 39.43
N SER A 721 23.36 -58.68 38.92
CA SER A 721 23.49 -59.36 37.60
C SER A 721 23.15 -60.89 37.74
N PRO A 722 23.65 -61.88 36.93
CA PRO A 722 24.24 -61.92 35.56
C PRO A 722 23.73 -63.10 34.66
N SER A 723 24.31 -63.26 33.44
CA SER A 723 24.52 -64.56 32.71
C SER A 723 23.28 -65.35 32.22
N SER A 724 23.35 -66.38 31.35
CA SER A 724 24.16 -66.74 30.16
C SER A 724 23.41 -67.90 29.43
N SER A 725 23.46 -68.16 28.12
CA SER A 725 24.60 -68.69 27.32
C SER A 725 24.06 -69.24 25.97
N LEU A 726 24.96 -69.60 25.04
CA LEU A 726 24.88 -70.65 23.98
C LEU A 726 23.50 -70.98 23.35
N SER A 727 23.29 -70.98 22.03
CA SER A 727 24.21 -71.13 20.86
C SER A 727 23.49 -70.59 19.57
N ASN A 728 23.83 -70.82 18.29
CA ASN A 728 24.74 -71.77 17.62
C ASN A 728 25.24 -71.24 16.22
N ARG A 729 25.45 -72.14 15.25
CA ARG A 729 26.02 -71.99 13.89
C ARG A 729 25.45 -73.12 12.98
N PRO A 730 25.82 -73.32 11.68
CA PRO A 730 26.88 -72.66 10.88
C PRO A 730 26.47 -72.19 9.46
N SER A 731 27.51 -71.86 8.67
CA SER A 731 27.58 -71.63 7.21
C SER A 731 27.20 -70.23 6.70
N HIS A 732 27.71 -69.72 5.57
CA HIS A 732 29.00 -69.85 4.83
C HIS A 732 28.96 -68.81 3.68
N ASP A 733 30.03 -68.37 3.01
CA ASP A 733 31.44 -68.02 3.32
C ASP A 733 31.98 -67.33 2.02
N SER A 734 33.06 -66.56 1.91
CA SER A 734 34.24 -66.23 2.74
C SER A 734 34.70 -64.78 2.34
N SER A 735 35.93 -64.23 2.41
CA SER A 735 37.29 -64.71 2.72
C SER A 735 38.22 -63.60 3.29
N PHE A 736 39.09 -63.00 2.46
CA PHE A 736 40.42 -62.51 2.83
C PHE A 736 40.95 -61.43 1.84
N SER A 737 41.94 -60.56 2.12
CA SER A 737 42.77 -60.23 3.32
C SER A 737 43.48 -58.86 3.05
N MET A 738 44.36 -58.25 3.87
CA MET A 738 45.08 -58.62 5.10
C MET A 738 45.53 -57.36 5.88
N SER A 739 45.90 -57.48 7.16
CA SER A 739 46.59 -56.44 7.95
C SER A 739 47.61 -57.03 8.93
N PRO A 740 48.70 -56.30 9.24
CA PRO A 740 49.30 -56.29 10.60
C PRO A 740 49.90 -54.90 11.01
N LEU A 741 50.27 -54.61 12.27
CA LEU A 741 49.69 -54.88 13.61
C LEU A 741 50.46 -54.08 14.71
N LEU A 742 49.96 -54.12 15.97
CA LEU A 742 50.69 -54.06 17.27
C LEU A 742 51.25 -52.74 17.90
N GLN A 743 50.71 -52.48 19.11
CA GLN A 743 51.38 -52.22 20.41
C GLN A 743 51.28 -50.82 21.10
N ARG A 744 51.56 -50.81 22.42
CA ARG A 744 51.23 -49.87 23.53
C ARG A 744 52.53 -49.61 24.36
N PRO A 745 52.60 -48.71 25.38
CA PRO A 745 51.80 -47.50 25.70
C PRO A 745 52.63 -46.28 26.25
N LEU A 746 51.92 -45.16 26.52
CA LEU A 746 52.16 -44.13 27.58
C LEU A 746 53.32 -43.08 27.52
N GLU A 747 52.98 -41.93 28.13
CA GLU A 747 53.79 -40.85 28.74
C GLU A 747 54.94 -40.15 28.00
N ALA A 748 54.70 -38.89 27.58
CA ALA A 748 55.39 -37.69 28.10
C ALA A 748 54.75 -36.38 27.57
N HIS A 749 54.49 -35.40 28.44
CA HIS A 749 54.14 -34.03 28.05
C HIS A 749 55.36 -33.12 28.13
N HIS A 750 55.69 -32.40 27.07
CA HIS A 750 56.55 -31.21 27.13
C HIS A 750 56.01 -30.08 26.24
N HIS A 751 55.44 -29.05 26.86
CA HIS A 751 55.47 -27.71 26.29
C HIS A 751 56.83 -27.08 26.60
N LEU A 752 57.37 -26.31 25.64
CA LEU A 752 58.59 -25.54 25.84
C LEU A 752 58.45 -24.16 25.19
N ALA A 753 58.53 -23.12 26.02
CA ALA A 753 58.60 -21.73 25.60
C ALA A 753 59.85 -21.09 26.21
N ARG A 754 60.64 -20.39 25.38
CA ARG A 754 61.85 -19.65 25.75
C ARG A 754 62.21 -18.64 24.65
N THR A 755 62.86 -17.51 24.90
CA THR A 755 62.91 -16.57 26.06
C THR A 755 63.69 -15.32 25.62
N GLY A 756 63.37 -14.16 26.18
CA GLY A 756 64.30 -13.02 26.31
C GLY A 756 63.63 -11.92 27.15
N SER A 757 63.95 -11.62 28.41
CA SER A 757 65.23 -11.36 29.13
C SER A 757 65.62 -9.86 29.09
N THR A 758 65.93 -9.16 30.20
CA THR A 758 66.01 -9.50 31.64
C THR A 758 66.12 -8.21 32.50
N ASN A 759 66.26 -8.33 33.83
CA ASN A 759 66.61 -7.30 34.85
C ASN A 759 65.41 -6.48 35.40
N SER A 760 65.06 -6.30 36.69
CA SER A 760 65.66 -6.43 38.07
C SER A 760 65.71 -5.03 38.75
N ALA A 761 65.33 -4.78 40.03
CA ALA A 761 64.76 -5.62 41.11
C ALA A 761 64.14 -4.76 42.27
N VAL A 762 63.20 -5.35 43.04
CA VAL A 762 63.09 -5.45 44.54
C VAL A 762 63.67 -4.31 45.44
N PRO A 763 63.01 -3.82 46.55
CA PRO A 763 61.59 -3.83 46.98
C PRO A 763 61.10 -2.52 47.72
N ASP A 764 60.02 -2.63 48.52
CA ASP A 764 59.57 -1.86 49.72
C ASP A 764 59.28 -0.34 49.68
N HIS A 765 58.02 0.06 49.99
CA HIS A 765 57.57 0.46 51.35
C HIS A 765 56.02 0.71 51.44
N ASP A 766 55.53 1.05 52.63
CA ASP A 766 54.14 1.38 53.04
C ASP A 766 53.68 2.78 52.51
N ASP A 767 52.50 3.37 52.77
CA ASP A 767 51.52 3.25 53.88
C ASP A 767 50.16 3.95 53.52
N ARG A 768 49.14 3.83 54.39
CA ARG A 768 47.95 4.71 54.60
C ARG A 768 46.95 4.93 53.44
N ARG A 769 45.68 4.51 53.61
CA ARG A 769 44.57 5.18 54.37
C ARG A 769 44.15 6.57 53.84
N SER A 770 42.90 6.67 53.38
CA SER A 770 41.86 7.41 54.14
C SER A 770 40.45 6.93 53.75
N SER A 771 39.57 6.88 54.75
CA SER A 771 38.11 6.81 54.60
C SER A 771 37.49 8.22 54.54
N GLY A 772 36.20 8.31 54.23
CA GLY A 772 35.44 9.57 54.24
C GLY A 772 33.99 9.40 53.83
N GLU A 773 33.13 9.01 54.78
CA GLU A 773 31.67 9.18 54.67
C GLU A 773 31.31 10.59 55.16
N GLU A 774 30.28 11.22 54.58
CA GLU A 774 29.53 12.25 55.32
C GLU A 774 28.06 12.31 54.88
N TYR A 775 27.17 12.58 55.84
CA TYR A 775 25.72 12.72 55.62
C TYR A 775 25.35 14.19 55.32
N GLY A 776 24.36 14.39 54.45
CA GLY A 776 23.74 15.71 54.22
C GLY A 776 22.22 15.60 54.17
N LEU A 777 21.52 16.26 55.10
CA LEU A 777 20.06 16.15 55.26
C LEU A 777 19.38 17.53 55.20
N ALA A 778 18.22 17.56 54.53
CA ALA A 778 17.16 18.57 54.58
C ALA A 778 17.45 20.03 54.14
N SER A 779 16.58 20.54 53.25
CA SER A 779 15.86 21.79 53.51
C SER A 779 14.52 21.80 52.78
N GLN A 780 13.52 22.49 53.35
CA GLN A 780 12.21 22.74 52.73
C GLN A 780 12.07 24.25 52.46
N VAL A 781 11.53 24.64 51.31
CA VAL A 781 10.96 25.98 51.09
C VAL A 781 9.65 25.88 50.30
N SER A 782 8.68 26.71 50.68
CA SER A 782 7.27 26.70 50.26
C SER A 782 7.00 27.23 48.83
N PRO A 783 5.83 26.95 48.24
CA PRO A 783 5.49 27.39 46.87
C PRO A 783 5.03 28.86 46.78
N VAL A 784 5.27 29.47 45.62
CA VAL A 784 4.78 30.82 45.27
C VAL A 784 3.41 30.73 44.58
N ARG A 785 2.48 31.62 44.94
CA ARG A 785 1.12 31.68 44.37
C ARG A 785 0.60 33.11 44.22
N ALA A 786 0.99 33.78 43.13
CA ALA A 786 0.29 34.90 42.49
C ALA A 786 0.91 35.13 41.09
N GLY A 787 0.20 35.60 40.06
CA GLY A 787 -1.24 35.83 39.97
C GLY A 787 -1.59 37.20 39.40
N GLU A 788 -1.51 37.38 38.09
CA GLU A 788 -1.93 38.63 37.44
C GLU A 788 -2.68 38.38 36.13
N ARG A 789 -3.49 39.37 35.71
CA ARG A 789 -4.49 39.23 34.64
C ARG A 789 -3.98 39.75 33.31
N SER A 790 -4.30 39.03 32.23
CA SER A 790 -4.60 39.68 30.94
C SER A 790 -5.98 39.23 30.47
N LEU A 791 -6.83 40.21 30.18
CA LEU A 791 -8.09 40.03 29.44
C LEU A 791 -7.78 40.25 27.96
N PHE A 792 -8.30 39.42 27.05
CA PHE A 792 -8.89 39.89 25.79
C PHE A 792 -9.62 38.74 25.05
N LEU A 793 -10.72 39.09 24.39
CA LEU A 793 -11.51 38.29 23.42
C LEU A 793 -12.09 36.93 23.86
N ASP A 794 -13.31 37.02 24.39
CA ASP A 794 -14.32 35.97 24.34
C ASP A 794 -14.86 35.76 22.89
N MET A 795 -15.00 34.50 22.49
CA MET A 795 -15.87 34.06 21.39
C MET A 795 -16.38 32.64 21.69
N GLY A 796 -17.49 32.54 22.42
CA GLY A 796 -18.03 31.27 22.88
C GLY A 796 -18.58 30.34 21.79
N MET A 797 -18.17 29.07 21.83
CA MET A 797 -18.97 27.94 21.35
C MET A 797 -19.10 26.90 22.47
N SER A 798 -20.20 26.95 23.22
CA SER A 798 -20.50 25.97 24.26
C SER A 798 -21.10 24.71 23.63
N GLY A 799 -20.36 23.60 23.69
CA GLY A 799 -20.79 22.29 23.20
C GLY A 799 -21.00 21.31 24.35
N MET A 800 -22.22 20.75 24.48
CA MET A 800 -22.57 19.82 25.56
C MET A 800 -21.72 18.53 25.54
N VAL A 801 -20.92 18.32 26.58
CA VAL A 801 -20.25 17.03 26.82
C VAL A 801 -21.20 16.09 27.54
N GLN A 802 -21.99 15.31 26.80
CA GLN A 802 -22.72 14.18 27.37
C GLN A 802 -21.75 13.02 27.64
N SER A 803 -21.47 12.77 28.92
CA SER A 803 -20.81 11.53 29.36
C SER A 803 -21.69 10.34 29.03
N ARG A 804 -21.19 9.39 28.23
CA ARG A 804 -21.86 8.12 27.94
C ARG A 804 -20.92 6.95 28.22
N GLN A 805 -20.89 6.54 29.49
CA GLN A 805 -20.31 5.25 29.90
C GLN A 805 -21.14 4.09 29.29
N GLY A 806 -20.50 2.93 29.12
CA GLY A 806 -21.19 1.69 28.73
C GLY A 806 -20.73 1.06 27.42
N TYR A 807 -19.51 0.51 27.39
CA TYR A 807 -19.14 -0.56 26.46
C TYR A 807 -18.77 -1.81 27.27
N ALA A 808 -19.74 -2.70 27.47
CA ALA A 808 -19.51 -4.00 28.07
C ALA A 808 -18.69 -4.87 27.10
N ARG A 809 -17.66 -5.54 27.62
CA ARG A 809 -16.75 -6.39 26.85
C ARG A 809 -17.31 -7.82 26.80
N ALA A 810 -17.75 -8.27 25.64
CA ALA A 810 -18.17 -9.65 25.45
C ALA A 810 -16.95 -10.59 25.57
N ASN A 811 -16.81 -11.27 26.71
CA ASN A 811 -15.92 -12.42 26.85
C ASN A 811 -16.65 -13.65 26.29
N SER A 812 -15.96 -14.42 25.44
CA SER A 812 -16.49 -15.63 24.82
C SER A 812 -15.70 -16.86 25.29
N ASP A 813 -16.11 -17.45 26.41
CA ASP A 813 -15.67 -18.79 26.85
C ASP A 813 -16.90 -19.72 26.90
N PRO A 814 -16.88 -20.89 26.22
CA PRO A 814 -18.05 -21.75 26.12
C PRO A 814 -18.01 -22.93 27.10
N GLY A 815 -18.87 -22.95 28.12
CA GLY A 815 -19.16 -24.18 28.86
C GLY A 815 -19.74 -24.05 30.27
N SER A 816 -21.07 -24.00 30.39
CA SER A 816 -21.85 -24.58 31.51
C SER A 816 -23.35 -24.56 31.20
N PRO A 817 -24.14 -25.56 31.63
CA PRO A 817 -25.60 -25.58 31.46
C PRO A 817 -26.31 -24.66 32.49
N PRO A 818 -27.59 -24.29 32.26
CA PRO A 818 -28.30 -23.35 33.12
C PRO A 818 -28.72 -23.97 34.47
N GLY A 819 -28.35 -23.30 35.57
CA GLY A 819 -28.95 -23.46 36.89
C GLY A 819 -30.21 -22.59 37.04
N VAL A 820 -31.03 -22.88 38.05
CA VAL A 820 -32.37 -22.31 38.27
C VAL A 820 -32.38 -21.44 39.55
N ASP A 821 -33.32 -20.49 39.61
CA ASP A 821 -33.69 -19.60 40.72
C ASP A 821 -32.67 -18.57 41.24
N ALA A 822 -33.05 -17.27 41.20
CA ALA A 822 -33.58 -16.55 42.37
C ALA A 822 -33.50 -15.00 42.21
N LEU A 823 -34.52 -14.28 42.70
CA LEU A 823 -34.52 -12.88 43.18
C LEU A 823 -33.90 -11.78 42.26
N GLY A 824 -34.61 -10.74 41.78
CA GLY A 824 -35.97 -10.28 42.06
C GLY A 824 -36.01 -9.07 43.01
N ILE A 825 -36.11 -7.86 42.45
CA ILE A 825 -36.53 -6.61 43.12
C ILE A 825 -37.44 -5.84 42.14
N PHE A 826 -38.59 -5.37 42.63
CA PHE A 826 -39.52 -4.48 41.93
C PHE A 826 -39.19 -3.00 42.22
N LEU A 827 -39.49 -2.10 41.27
CA LEU A 827 -39.82 -0.70 41.57
C LEU A 827 -40.62 -0.05 40.43
N GLU A 828 -41.90 -0.43 40.39
CA GLU A 828 -43.09 0.42 40.26
C GLU A 828 -43.03 1.80 39.57
N GLY A 829 -43.88 1.94 38.53
CA GLY A 829 -44.90 3.03 38.47
C GLY A 829 -44.54 4.38 37.82
N GLY A 830 -45.28 4.76 36.76
CA GLY A 830 -45.19 6.12 36.21
C GLY A 830 -45.89 6.37 34.86
N ASN A 831 -47.21 6.25 34.78
CA ASN A 831 -48.00 6.68 33.60
C ASN A 831 -48.15 8.21 33.56
N VAL A 832 -47.96 8.82 32.38
CA VAL A 832 -48.68 10.04 31.93
C VAL A 832 -48.81 9.99 30.39
N ASP A 833 -50.04 10.10 29.87
CA ASP A 833 -50.33 10.37 28.46
C ASP A 833 -50.32 11.88 28.16
N LEU A 834 -50.06 12.28 26.90
CA LEU A 834 -50.99 13.11 26.07
C LEU A 834 -50.35 13.81 24.84
N GLU A 835 -51.20 13.94 23.82
CA GLU A 835 -51.33 14.99 22.79
C GLU A 835 -50.14 15.55 21.97
N ARG A 836 -50.09 15.07 20.71
CA ARG A 836 -50.70 15.75 19.53
C ARG A 836 -50.54 17.28 19.44
N GLY A 837 -49.81 17.75 18.42
CA GLY A 837 -49.81 19.15 17.99
C GLY A 837 -49.56 19.34 16.49
N GLU A 838 -50.59 19.72 15.74
CA GLU A 838 -50.46 20.23 14.36
C GLU A 838 -50.27 21.74 14.36
N ARG A 839 -49.48 22.30 13.42
CA ARG A 839 -49.96 23.24 12.36
C ARG A 839 -48.83 24.04 11.68
N ARG A 840 -49.07 24.29 10.38
CA ARG A 840 -48.34 25.18 9.44
C ARG A 840 -46.98 24.67 8.96
#